data_AF-A0A840S8C0-F1
#
_entry.id   AF-A0A840S8C0-F1
#
_cell.length_a   1.000
_cell.length_b   1.000
_cell.length_c   1.000
_cell.angle_alpha   90.00
_cell.angle_beta   90.00
_cell.angle_gamma   90.00
#
_symmetry.space_group_name_H-M   'P 1'
#
loop_
_entity.id
_entity.type
_entity.pdbx_description
1 polymer ?
#
loop_
_entity_poly.entity_id
_entity_poly.type
_entity_poly.pdbx_seq_one_letter_code
_entity_poly.pdbx_strand_id
1 'polypeptide(L)'
;MKKLPLSPLMAALAAVFLSPTAWSGPGHQHASSPEMTQLRAQELARKPQIFELHHPDASMRRKAAITYHHAVLENPGPYLVLELDAAEQADLRRFGFTLKPAQDFIARRDGLLQDLQRRAASGGRATVQSIPSYSCYETVEETFAAAEGFVSAKPGLASWIDIGDSWEKTTGSGGYDLKVLKLTNSAVPAPVGGKPKLFINSAIHAREYTTAPLVLEFARWLVNGHGVDADASWILDHHEVHLLLHTNPDGRKRAEGGLSWRKNTNNNYCANTNTRGADLNRNFSFGWNSTGGTGSSGTACNETYRGPSAGSEPEIQSLQAYVRSIFPDRRGPNKTDAAPADTSGIHLDIHSYSRLVLWPWGDTSTPAPNGTALQTLGRKFAFHNGYTPQQSIGLYATDGTSDGISYGELGVAAYTFELGTSFFESCTNYNNTIKPGNMPALIYAAKVVRTPYITPAGPDITSLALGQGASGGGVTAGTAVSLTAAASDARFSSANGTEATQAIAAAEYYIDTPPWLPGAVAVPVAAADGSFNAVTENLTATIPTAGLAVGKHTVYLRARDAGGAWGAFSAAFLNITNGTPVLDANFTASCNGLSCSFNGSASGGSPSSYAWNFGDGGTASGVTAARTYAAAGSYNVSLTVGNGSATNTETQTVVITDASTIVNEVESNNTRASATPVTPPKAIVPGSLSTTTDTDYFSVQLPAGATLTATLSAAAGVDYDLYIYNSSGSTLASSTLGAGQVDTASSTNTGSSTALRYVRVRYYSGGAGSYSLKLER
;
A
#
# COMPACT_ATOMS: atom_id res chain seq x y z
N MET A 1 -50.08 -23.30 -5.01
CA MET A 1 -50.17 -21.95 -4.39
C MET A 1 -49.82 -22.07 -2.91
N LYS A 2 -49.16 -21.04 -2.36
CA LYS A 2 -48.51 -20.93 -1.02
C LYS A 2 -47.10 -21.50 -0.92
N LYS A 3 -46.11 -20.63 -1.18
CA LYS A 3 -44.75 -20.68 -0.63
C LYS A 3 -44.66 -19.60 0.46
N LEU A 4 -44.20 -20.00 1.66
CA LEU A 4 -43.67 -19.14 2.72
C LEU A 4 -42.16 -19.46 2.86
N PRO A 5 -41.36 -18.56 3.47
CA PRO A 5 -40.00 -18.25 3.02
C PRO A 5 -38.89 -18.99 3.80
N LEU A 6 -37.71 -19.11 3.19
CA LEU A 6 -36.45 -19.44 3.86
C LEU A 6 -35.52 -18.21 3.89
N SER A 7 -34.79 -18.13 5.00
CA SER A 7 -33.95 -17.06 5.54
C SER A 7 -32.66 -16.73 4.76
N PRO A 8 -32.10 -15.51 4.91
CA PRO A 8 -30.82 -15.14 4.30
C PRO A 8 -29.66 -15.35 5.29
N LEU A 9 -28.80 -16.33 5.03
CA LEU A 9 -27.43 -16.34 5.54
C LEU A 9 -26.57 -17.09 4.51
N MET A 10 -25.39 -16.55 4.21
CA MET A 10 -24.43 -16.96 3.17
C MET A 10 -24.66 -16.38 1.76
N ALA A 11 -24.32 -15.10 1.64
CA ALA A 11 -23.76 -14.52 0.42
C ALA A 11 -22.75 -13.44 0.82
N ALA A 12 -21.55 -13.85 1.24
CA ALA A 12 -20.41 -12.96 1.46
C ALA A 12 -19.11 -13.76 1.29
N LEU A 13 -18.71 -13.99 0.04
CA LEU A 13 -17.32 -14.10 -0.43
C LEU A 13 -17.38 -14.42 -1.93
N ALA A 14 -17.68 -13.42 -2.74
CA ALA A 14 -17.44 -13.43 -4.18
C ALA A 14 -17.28 -11.98 -4.62
N ALA A 15 -16.28 -11.73 -5.46
CA ALA A 15 -15.84 -10.44 -5.95
C ALA A 15 -16.96 -9.40 -6.08
N VAL A 16 -16.81 -8.29 -5.36
CA VAL A 16 -17.56 -7.05 -5.61
C VAL A 16 -17.04 -6.47 -6.93
N PHE A 17 -17.50 -7.02 -8.05
CA PHE A 17 -17.58 -6.25 -9.28
C PHE A 17 -18.85 -5.40 -9.16
N LEU A 18 -18.69 -4.22 -8.56
CA LEU A 18 -19.67 -3.15 -8.73
C LEU A 18 -19.75 -2.84 -10.22
N SER A 19 -20.92 -3.06 -10.81
CA SER A 19 -21.29 -2.44 -12.07
C SER A 19 -21.08 -0.93 -11.94
N PRO A 20 -20.33 -0.26 -12.85
CA PRO A 20 -20.11 1.16 -12.74
C PRO A 20 -21.44 1.86 -12.98
N THR A 21 -22.01 2.48 -11.96
CA THR A 21 -22.78 3.70 -12.19
C THR A 21 -21.81 4.65 -12.86
N ALA A 22 -22.05 4.92 -14.15
CA ALA A 22 -21.21 5.77 -14.96
C ALA A 22 -21.08 7.14 -14.28
N TRP A 23 -19.94 7.39 -13.65
CA TRP A 23 -19.47 8.75 -13.46
C TRP A 23 -19.13 9.28 -14.85
N SER A 24 -20.11 9.97 -15.45
CA SER A 24 -19.90 10.78 -16.65
C SER A 24 -19.27 12.13 -16.28
N GLY A 25 -18.21 12.10 -15.48
CA GLY A 25 -17.33 13.24 -15.28
C GLY A 25 -16.33 13.35 -16.44
N PRO A 26 -15.76 14.53 -16.72
CA PRO A 26 -14.87 14.79 -17.86
C PRO A 26 -13.47 14.16 -17.72
N GLY A 27 -13.35 13.02 -17.03
CA GLY A 27 -12.09 12.42 -16.54
C GLY A 27 -11.07 11.99 -17.61
N HIS A 28 -11.45 11.98 -18.89
CA HIS A 28 -10.54 11.66 -20.00
C HIS A 28 -10.32 12.81 -20.99
N GLN A 29 -11.04 13.94 -20.88
CA GLN A 29 -10.86 15.06 -21.83
C GLN A 29 -9.67 15.95 -21.48
N HIS A 30 -9.26 16.04 -20.20
CA HIS A 30 -8.13 16.89 -19.84
C HIS A 30 -6.80 16.40 -20.42
N ALA A 31 -6.55 15.08 -20.45
CA ALA A 31 -5.27 14.52 -20.91
C ALA A 31 -4.94 14.83 -22.38
N SER A 32 -5.94 15.07 -23.22
CA SER A 32 -5.82 15.42 -24.64
C SER A 32 -6.18 16.89 -24.95
N SER A 33 -6.42 17.71 -23.93
CA SER A 33 -6.77 19.12 -24.13
C SER A 33 -5.62 19.93 -24.77
N PRO A 34 -5.92 21.00 -25.55
CA PRO A 34 -4.91 21.93 -26.06
C PRO A 34 -4.06 22.53 -24.93
N GLU A 35 -4.70 22.82 -23.79
CA GLU A 35 -4.03 23.30 -22.57
C GLU A 35 -2.98 22.29 -22.09
N MET A 36 -3.33 21.01 -21.88
CA MET A 36 -2.35 20.01 -21.44
C MET A 36 -1.22 19.80 -22.44
N THR A 37 -1.50 19.96 -23.74
CA THR A 37 -0.45 19.92 -24.77
C THR A 37 0.55 21.07 -24.59
N GLN A 38 0.05 22.30 -24.37
CA GLN A 38 0.88 23.47 -24.08
C GLN A 38 1.68 23.29 -22.79
N LEU A 39 1.05 22.82 -21.70
CA LEU A 39 1.69 22.63 -20.40
C LEU A 39 2.78 21.54 -20.45
N ARG A 40 2.58 20.45 -21.19
CA ARG A 40 3.63 19.44 -21.42
C ARG A 40 4.81 20.00 -22.21
N ALA A 41 4.54 20.83 -23.22
CA ALA A 41 5.61 21.50 -23.96
C ALA A 41 6.44 22.44 -23.06
N GLN A 42 5.80 23.16 -22.13
CA GLN A 42 6.49 23.95 -21.11
C GLN A 42 7.32 23.07 -20.17
N GLU A 43 6.80 21.93 -19.74
CA GLU A 43 7.52 20.99 -18.87
C GLU A 43 8.79 20.44 -19.53
N LEU A 44 8.68 20.04 -20.80
CA LEU A 44 9.82 19.58 -21.61
C LEU A 44 10.87 20.69 -21.79
N ALA A 45 10.44 21.94 -21.92
CA ALA A 45 11.32 23.09 -22.09
C ALA A 45 12.19 23.38 -20.85
N ARG A 46 11.83 22.89 -19.66
CA ARG A 46 12.60 23.07 -18.40
C ARG A 46 13.86 22.21 -18.30
N LYS A 47 14.09 21.28 -19.23
CA LYS A 47 15.27 20.39 -19.22
C LYS A 47 16.64 21.08 -18.98
N PRO A 48 16.92 22.32 -19.45
CA PRO A 48 18.22 22.96 -19.19
C PRO A 48 18.41 23.42 -17.74
N GLN A 49 17.36 23.37 -16.92
CA GLN A 49 17.36 23.79 -15.52
C GLN A 49 17.50 22.60 -14.55
N ILE A 50 17.57 21.36 -15.05
CA ILE A 50 17.60 20.17 -14.19
C ILE A 50 19.02 19.64 -14.05
N PHE A 51 19.52 19.65 -12.82
CA PHE A 51 20.90 19.30 -12.50
C PHE A 51 20.98 18.21 -11.43
N GLU A 52 21.95 17.32 -11.61
CA GLU A 52 22.55 16.58 -10.50
C GLU A 52 23.50 17.51 -9.75
N LEU A 53 23.28 17.59 -8.45
CA LEU A 53 24.03 18.43 -7.54
C LEU A 53 24.99 17.55 -6.72
N HIS A 54 26.27 17.65 -7.04
CA HIS A 54 27.35 16.85 -6.45
C HIS A 54 28.20 17.70 -5.50
N HIS A 55 28.49 17.17 -4.32
CA HIS A 55 29.44 17.75 -3.37
C HIS A 55 30.07 16.62 -2.55
N PRO A 56 31.38 16.63 -2.25
CA PRO A 56 32.03 15.52 -1.53
C PRO A 56 31.50 15.36 -0.11
N ASP A 57 31.22 16.46 0.59
CA ASP A 57 30.63 16.45 1.93
C ASP A 57 29.11 16.18 1.88
N ALA A 58 28.69 15.06 2.48
CA ALA A 58 27.28 14.67 2.60
C ALA A 58 26.46 15.63 3.48
N SER A 59 27.07 16.27 4.49
CA SER A 59 26.40 17.30 5.28
C SER A 59 26.08 18.53 4.45
N MET A 60 26.96 18.91 3.53
CA MET A 60 26.68 20.01 2.60
C MET A 60 25.54 19.64 1.65
N ARG A 61 25.54 18.43 1.08
CA ARG A 61 24.39 17.96 0.28
C ARG A 61 23.08 18.01 1.07
N ARG A 62 23.09 17.56 2.33
CA ARG A 62 21.91 17.66 3.21
C ARG A 62 21.47 19.12 3.39
N LYS A 63 22.40 20.06 3.64
CA LYS A 63 22.08 21.50 3.74
C LYS A 63 21.49 22.06 2.44
N ALA A 64 21.95 21.62 1.28
CA ALA A 64 21.36 22.03 0.00
C ALA A 64 19.95 21.45 -0.20
N ALA A 65 19.72 20.18 0.14
CA ALA A 65 18.38 19.58 0.09
C ALA A 65 17.38 20.31 1.01
N ILE A 66 17.86 20.80 2.15
CA ILE A 66 17.15 21.65 3.11
C ILE A 66 16.87 23.02 2.50
N THR A 67 17.92 23.74 2.07
CA THR A 67 17.84 25.14 1.63
C THR A 67 17.02 25.31 0.35
N TYR A 68 17.15 24.37 -0.59
CA TYR A 68 16.48 24.40 -1.89
C TYR A 68 15.41 23.30 -1.98
N HIS A 69 14.76 22.97 -0.87
CA HIS A 69 13.78 21.87 -0.81
C HIS A 69 12.70 21.96 -1.89
N HIS A 70 12.23 23.17 -2.21
CA HIS A 70 11.22 23.39 -3.26
C HIS A 70 11.66 22.93 -4.65
N ALA A 71 12.97 22.93 -4.90
CA ALA A 71 13.61 22.59 -6.16
C ALA A 71 14.02 21.12 -6.25
N VAL A 72 14.04 20.36 -5.15
CA VAL A 72 14.53 18.98 -5.16
C VAL A 72 13.49 18.06 -5.81
N LEU A 73 13.90 17.32 -6.83
CA LEU A 73 13.07 16.35 -7.58
C LEU A 73 13.29 14.90 -7.14
N GLU A 74 14.54 14.51 -6.86
CA GLU A 74 14.89 13.19 -6.33
C GLU A 74 16.11 13.26 -5.40
N ASN A 75 16.18 12.37 -4.41
CA ASN A 75 17.35 12.18 -3.55
C ASN A 75 17.87 10.72 -3.61
N PRO A 76 18.66 10.36 -4.62
CA PRO A 76 19.24 9.02 -4.76
C PRO A 76 20.35 8.71 -3.74
N GLY A 77 20.88 9.72 -3.02
CA GLY A 77 21.90 9.55 -1.97
C GLY A 77 23.29 10.13 -2.31
N PRO A 78 23.98 9.69 -3.38
CA PRO A 78 25.31 10.21 -3.72
C PRO A 78 25.27 11.65 -4.28
N TYR A 79 24.13 12.07 -4.82
CA TYR A 79 23.84 13.42 -5.32
C TYR A 79 22.36 13.72 -5.12
N LEU A 80 21.96 14.96 -5.38
CA LEU A 80 20.56 15.39 -5.44
C LEU A 80 20.19 15.71 -6.88
N VAL A 81 18.93 15.53 -7.27
CA VAL A 81 18.42 16.03 -8.56
C VAL A 81 17.52 17.23 -8.26
N LEU A 82 17.84 18.41 -8.81
CA LEU A 82 17.08 19.65 -8.58
C LEU A 82 16.75 20.36 -9.90
N GLU A 83 15.61 21.06 -9.92
CA GLU A 83 15.28 22.07 -10.92
C GLU A 83 15.65 23.46 -10.40
N LEU A 84 16.68 24.09 -10.97
CA LEU A 84 17.32 25.29 -10.43
C LEU A 84 17.27 26.47 -11.40
N ASP A 85 16.92 27.64 -10.88
CA ASP A 85 17.06 28.90 -11.61
C ASP A 85 18.53 29.38 -11.69
N ALA A 86 18.77 30.44 -12.46
CA ALA A 86 20.14 30.94 -12.67
C ALA A 86 20.81 31.47 -11.39
N ALA A 87 20.03 32.03 -10.46
CA ALA A 87 20.54 32.56 -9.19
C ALA A 87 20.89 31.41 -8.22
N GLU A 88 20.01 30.41 -8.11
CA GLU A 88 20.24 29.21 -7.30
C GLU A 88 21.46 28.42 -7.80
N GLN A 89 21.62 28.30 -9.13
CA GLN A 89 22.82 27.71 -9.72
C GLN A 89 24.10 28.47 -9.34
N ALA A 90 24.06 29.81 -9.36
CA ALA A 90 25.20 30.63 -9.00
C ALA A 90 25.55 30.49 -7.52
N ASP A 91 24.54 30.47 -6.65
CA ASP A 91 24.70 30.33 -5.21
C ASP A 91 25.27 28.95 -4.83
N LEU A 92 24.72 27.87 -5.40
CA LEU A 92 25.24 26.52 -5.19
C LEU A 92 26.69 26.36 -5.65
N ARG A 93 27.06 26.92 -6.81
CA ARG A 93 28.47 26.92 -7.27
C ARG A 93 29.39 27.66 -6.29
N ARG A 94 28.92 28.76 -5.69
CA ARG A 94 29.67 29.50 -4.67
C ARG A 94 29.94 28.67 -3.41
N PHE A 95 29.04 27.75 -3.07
CA PHE A 95 29.21 26.80 -1.96
C PHE A 95 29.97 25.52 -2.35
N GLY A 96 30.65 25.50 -3.51
CA GLY A 96 31.51 24.40 -3.93
C GLY A 96 30.79 23.21 -4.56
N PHE A 97 29.51 23.35 -4.92
CA PHE A 97 28.79 22.29 -5.61
C PHE A 97 29.16 22.22 -7.09
N THR A 98 29.24 20.98 -7.60
CA THR A 98 29.34 20.70 -9.02
C THR A 98 27.96 20.36 -9.57
N LEU A 99 27.50 21.09 -10.58
CA LEU A 99 26.22 20.88 -11.24
C LEU A 99 26.44 20.18 -12.58
N LYS A 100 25.80 19.02 -12.77
CA LYS A 100 25.82 18.27 -14.04
C LYS A 100 24.40 18.15 -14.57
N PRO A 101 24.12 18.25 -15.88
CA PRO A 101 22.79 17.97 -16.40
C PRO A 101 22.32 16.57 -15.99
N ALA A 102 21.11 16.45 -15.43
CA ALA A 102 20.57 15.17 -14.97
C ALA A 102 20.00 14.33 -16.13
N GLN A 103 20.87 13.87 -17.02
CA GLN A 103 20.50 13.22 -18.28
C GLN A 103 19.54 12.04 -18.08
N ASP A 104 19.81 11.17 -17.10
CA ASP A 104 18.99 9.99 -16.85
C ASP A 104 17.59 10.37 -16.34
N PHE A 105 17.50 11.35 -15.44
CA PHE A 105 16.21 11.85 -14.95
C PHE A 105 15.41 12.50 -16.08
N ILE A 106 16.06 13.38 -16.86
CA ILE A 106 15.46 14.08 -17.99
C ILE A 106 14.95 13.06 -19.02
N ALA A 107 15.74 12.03 -19.37
CA ALA A 107 15.34 11.01 -20.33
C ALA A 107 14.12 10.21 -19.85
N ARG A 108 14.09 9.80 -18.57
CA ARG A 108 12.93 9.09 -17.98
C ARG A 108 11.68 9.96 -18.02
N ARG A 109 11.78 11.21 -17.58
CA ARG A 109 10.66 12.17 -17.54
C ARG A 109 10.15 12.50 -18.94
N ASP A 110 11.05 12.85 -19.86
CA ASP A 110 10.67 13.24 -21.23
C ASP A 110 10.08 12.06 -22.00
N GLY A 111 10.62 10.85 -21.80
CA GLY A 111 10.05 9.62 -22.35
C GLY A 111 8.62 9.37 -21.89
N LEU A 112 8.36 9.56 -20.59
CA LEU A 112 7.00 9.47 -20.02
C LEU A 112 6.06 10.51 -20.62
N LEU A 113 6.47 11.77 -20.68
CA LEU A 113 5.66 12.88 -21.21
C LEU A 113 5.30 12.66 -22.68
N GLN A 114 6.25 12.20 -23.49
CA GLN A 114 6.03 11.89 -24.90
C GLN A 114 5.09 10.69 -25.07
N ASP A 115 5.22 9.66 -24.23
CA ASP A 115 4.34 8.50 -24.27
C ASP A 115 2.89 8.87 -23.95
N LEU A 116 2.70 9.66 -22.89
CA LEU A 116 1.41 10.22 -22.51
C LEU A 116 0.79 11.05 -23.64
N GLN A 117 1.58 11.87 -24.32
CA GLN A 117 1.13 12.68 -25.46
C GLN A 117 0.70 11.80 -26.64
N ARG A 118 1.44 10.73 -26.96
CA ARG A 118 1.07 9.78 -28.02
C ARG A 118 -0.23 9.05 -27.69
N ARG A 119 -0.40 8.56 -26.46
CA ARG A 119 -1.62 7.87 -26.01
C ARG A 119 -2.85 8.79 -26.04
N ALA A 120 -2.68 10.06 -25.67
CA ALA A 120 -3.74 11.04 -25.75
C ALA A 120 -4.17 11.33 -27.20
N ALA A 121 -3.22 11.33 -28.14
CA ALA A 121 -3.49 11.56 -29.57
C ALA A 121 -4.15 10.35 -30.27
N SER A 122 -3.92 9.12 -29.80
CA SER A 122 -4.48 7.91 -30.43
C SER A 122 -5.95 7.64 -30.11
N GLY A 123 -6.63 8.49 -29.32
CA GLY A 123 -8.08 8.39 -29.07
C GLY A 123 -8.54 7.08 -28.41
N GLY A 124 -7.62 6.29 -27.85
CA GLY A 124 -7.92 5.02 -27.23
C GLY A 124 -8.77 5.26 -25.99
N ARG A 125 -10.01 4.76 -25.99
CA ARG A 125 -10.76 4.43 -24.76
C ARG A 125 -10.05 3.27 -24.07
N ALA A 126 -8.85 3.51 -23.56
CA ALA A 126 -8.32 2.66 -22.53
C ALA A 126 -9.11 3.02 -21.28
N THR A 127 -9.87 2.05 -20.77
CA THR A 127 -10.25 1.99 -19.35
C THR A 127 -8.95 1.94 -18.56
N VAL A 128 -8.23 3.07 -18.45
CA VAL A 128 -7.03 3.12 -17.63
C VAL A 128 -7.53 3.25 -16.20
N GLN A 129 -7.64 2.10 -15.54
CA GLN A 129 -8.02 1.97 -14.13
C GLN A 129 -6.85 2.37 -13.19
N SER A 130 -6.01 3.35 -13.57
CA SER A 130 -4.85 3.83 -12.81
C SER A 130 -4.14 5.02 -13.46
N ILE A 131 -3.21 5.66 -12.75
CA ILE A 131 -2.32 6.68 -13.33
C ILE A 131 -1.44 6.03 -14.42
N PRO A 132 -1.40 6.56 -15.66
CA PRO A 132 -0.62 5.93 -16.72
C PRO A 132 0.88 5.84 -16.35
N SER A 133 1.49 4.69 -16.64
CA SER A 133 2.86 4.32 -16.24
C SER A 133 3.11 4.15 -14.73
N TYR A 134 2.09 4.39 -13.90
CA TYR A 134 2.09 4.18 -12.46
C TYR A 134 0.85 3.41 -12.02
N SER A 135 0.68 2.21 -12.57
CA SER A 135 -0.57 1.45 -12.49
C SER A 135 -1.03 1.04 -11.07
N CYS A 136 -0.16 1.20 -10.09
CA CYS A 136 -0.43 0.96 -8.68
C CYS A 136 -1.08 2.15 -7.96
N TYR A 137 -1.09 3.34 -8.57
CA TYR A 137 -1.70 4.52 -7.99
C TYR A 137 -3.05 4.77 -8.61
N GLU A 138 -4.05 4.91 -7.75
CA GLU A 138 -5.37 5.39 -8.12
C GLU A 138 -5.31 6.85 -8.60
N THR A 139 -6.11 7.14 -9.61
CA THR A 139 -6.50 8.51 -9.98
C THR A 139 -7.37 9.14 -8.89
N VAL A 140 -7.63 10.45 -8.97
CA VAL A 140 -8.62 11.14 -8.12
C VAL A 140 -9.95 10.39 -8.17
N GLU A 141 -10.41 10.03 -9.37
CA GLU A 141 -11.71 9.39 -9.54
C GLU A 141 -11.77 7.98 -8.93
N GLU A 142 -10.72 7.18 -9.10
CA GLU A 142 -10.64 5.85 -8.49
C GLU A 142 -10.53 5.91 -6.97
N THR A 143 -9.80 6.89 -6.44
CA THR A 143 -9.68 7.12 -5.01
C THR A 143 -11.06 7.42 -4.41
N PHE A 144 -11.83 8.29 -5.05
CA PHE A 144 -13.18 8.65 -4.60
C PHE A 144 -14.16 7.48 -4.78
N ALA A 145 -14.09 6.74 -5.89
CA ALA A 145 -14.91 5.55 -6.10
C ALA A 145 -14.62 4.46 -5.06
N ALA A 146 -13.35 4.29 -4.64
CA ALA A 146 -13.00 3.36 -3.57
C ALA A 146 -13.60 3.79 -2.22
N ALA A 147 -13.54 5.08 -1.88
CA ALA A 147 -14.14 5.63 -0.66
C ALA A 147 -15.68 5.46 -0.65
N GLU A 148 -16.35 5.76 -1.76
CA GLU A 148 -17.79 5.53 -1.94
C GLU A 148 -18.16 4.05 -1.87
N GLY A 149 -17.27 3.18 -2.37
CA GLY A 149 -17.38 1.73 -2.25
C GLY A 149 -17.38 1.27 -0.79
N PHE A 150 -16.53 1.83 0.07
CA PHE A 150 -16.55 1.52 1.51
C PHE A 150 -17.86 1.97 2.17
N VAL A 151 -18.35 3.16 1.85
CA VAL A 151 -19.61 3.70 2.40
C VAL A 151 -20.79 2.82 2.00
N SER A 152 -20.83 2.40 0.72
CA SER A 152 -21.89 1.54 0.19
C SER A 152 -21.84 0.13 0.79
N ALA A 153 -20.65 -0.45 0.96
CA ALA A 153 -20.47 -1.80 1.46
C ALA A 153 -20.57 -1.92 3.00
N LYS A 154 -20.17 -0.86 3.72
CA LYS A 154 -20.05 -0.84 5.19
C LYS A 154 -20.57 0.50 5.77
N PRO A 155 -21.85 0.88 5.56
CA PRO A 155 -22.38 2.17 6.02
C PRO A 155 -22.37 2.35 7.54
N GLY A 156 -22.30 1.24 8.30
CA GLY A 156 -22.11 1.30 9.75
C GLY A 156 -20.69 1.67 10.19
N LEU A 157 -19.69 1.55 9.30
CA LEU A 157 -18.28 1.83 9.54
C LEU A 157 -17.75 3.05 8.78
N ALA A 158 -18.37 3.44 7.67
CA ALA A 158 -17.83 4.45 6.76
C ALA A 158 -18.90 5.48 6.35
N SER A 159 -18.48 6.75 6.28
CA SER A 159 -19.29 7.87 5.78
C SER A 159 -18.43 8.81 4.94
N TRP A 160 -19.05 9.48 3.95
CA TRP A 160 -18.38 10.33 2.97
C TRP A 160 -18.91 11.75 3.11
N ILE A 161 -18.12 12.60 3.75
CA ILE A 161 -18.55 13.93 4.21
C ILE A 161 -18.00 14.97 3.24
N ASP A 162 -18.89 15.70 2.59
CA ASP A 162 -18.53 16.89 1.82
C ASP A 162 -18.17 18.06 2.76
N ILE A 163 -16.98 18.63 2.56
CA ILE A 163 -16.45 19.73 3.37
C ILE A 163 -16.28 21.02 2.58
N GLY A 164 -16.56 21.02 1.27
CA GLY A 164 -16.38 22.16 0.38
C GLY A 164 -15.89 21.74 -1.00
N ASP A 165 -15.39 22.71 -1.77
CA ASP A 165 -15.12 22.54 -3.20
C ASP A 165 -13.69 22.95 -3.58
N SER A 166 -13.14 22.32 -4.61
CA SER A 166 -11.88 22.73 -5.23
C SER A 166 -12.02 24.03 -6.04
N TRP A 167 -10.91 24.71 -6.34
CA TRP A 167 -10.92 25.96 -7.10
C TRP A 167 -11.72 25.87 -8.40
N GLU A 168 -11.42 24.89 -9.27
CA GLU A 168 -12.10 24.77 -10.57
C GLU A 168 -13.61 24.58 -10.40
N LYS A 169 -14.03 23.94 -9.30
CA LYS A 169 -15.44 23.76 -8.97
C LYS A 169 -16.09 25.03 -8.49
N THR A 170 -15.43 25.80 -7.61
CA THR A 170 -15.93 27.10 -7.18
C THR A 170 -16.07 28.11 -8.31
N THR A 171 -15.27 28.00 -9.37
CA THR A 171 -15.33 28.88 -10.55
C THR A 171 -16.18 28.32 -11.70
N GLY A 172 -16.87 27.19 -11.50
CA GLY A 172 -17.71 26.56 -12.53
C GLY A 172 -16.94 26.06 -13.76
N SER A 173 -15.64 25.78 -13.60
CA SER A 173 -14.72 25.35 -14.66
C SER A 173 -14.50 23.84 -14.74
N GLY A 174 -15.23 23.06 -13.95
CA GLY A 174 -14.96 21.64 -13.72
C GLY A 174 -14.64 21.41 -12.24
N GLY A 175 -13.75 20.49 -11.90
CA GLY A 175 -13.28 20.30 -10.52
C GLY A 175 -14.08 19.30 -9.68
N TYR A 176 -13.81 19.31 -8.37
CA TYR A 176 -14.18 18.23 -7.45
C TYR A 176 -14.73 18.76 -6.13
N ASP A 177 -15.67 18.02 -5.54
CA ASP A 177 -15.95 18.13 -4.10
C ASP A 177 -14.70 17.73 -3.30
N LEU A 178 -14.45 18.42 -2.20
CA LEU A 178 -13.52 18.00 -1.17
C LEU A 178 -14.28 17.17 -0.16
N LYS A 179 -13.92 15.89 -0.07
CA LYS A 179 -14.63 14.93 0.77
C LYS A 179 -13.71 14.22 1.76
N VAL A 180 -14.22 14.01 2.95
CA VAL A 180 -13.56 13.29 4.04
C VAL A 180 -14.21 11.92 4.23
N LEU A 181 -13.41 10.86 4.17
CA LEU A 181 -13.82 9.51 4.54
C LEU A 181 -13.69 9.40 6.05
N LYS A 182 -14.83 9.46 6.73
CA LYS A 182 -14.90 9.21 8.17
C LYS A 182 -15.16 7.73 8.40
N LEU A 183 -14.25 7.08 9.10
CA LEU A 183 -14.29 5.69 9.52
C LEU A 183 -14.47 5.58 11.04
N THR A 184 -15.52 4.90 11.48
CA THR A 184 -15.82 4.57 12.88
C THR A 184 -16.98 3.58 12.91
N ASN A 185 -16.99 2.65 13.87
CA ASN A 185 -18.16 1.85 14.15
C ASN A 185 -19.26 2.69 14.82
N SER A 186 -20.31 2.98 14.07
CA SER A 186 -21.48 3.74 14.55
C SER A 186 -22.37 2.93 15.49
N ALA A 187 -22.22 1.59 15.53
CA ALA A 187 -22.94 0.75 16.50
C ALA A 187 -22.37 0.87 17.92
N VAL A 188 -21.12 1.34 18.08
CA VAL A 188 -20.52 1.61 19.39
C VAL A 188 -20.71 3.09 19.73
N PRO A 189 -21.53 3.43 20.74
CA PRO A 189 -21.79 4.80 21.11
C PRO A 189 -20.52 5.55 21.49
N ALA A 190 -20.44 6.83 21.13
CA ALA A 190 -19.37 7.67 21.60
C ALA A 190 -19.51 7.91 23.13
N PRO A 191 -18.40 7.90 23.88
CA PRO A 191 -18.43 8.30 25.29
C PRO A 191 -18.74 9.80 25.41
N VAL A 192 -19.01 10.26 26.64
CA VAL A 192 -19.09 11.69 26.94
C VAL A 192 -17.79 12.38 26.51
N GLY A 193 -17.89 13.46 25.72
CA GLY A 193 -16.74 14.13 25.09
C GLY A 193 -16.37 13.62 23.69
N GLY A 194 -17.05 12.58 23.20
CA GLY A 194 -16.84 12.04 21.86
C GLY A 194 -15.71 11.01 21.77
N LYS A 195 -15.61 10.34 20.63
CA LYS A 195 -14.47 9.47 20.32
C LYS A 195 -13.24 10.32 19.97
N PRO A 196 -12.02 9.93 20.41
CA PRO A 196 -10.75 10.47 19.91
C PRO A 196 -10.67 10.41 18.38
N LYS A 197 -10.01 11.40 17.76
CA LYS A 197 -10.03 11.56 16.29
C LYS A 197 -8.63 11.63 15.70
N LEU A 198 -8.35 10.77 14.73
CA LEU A 198 -7.19 10.88 13.86
C LEU A 198 -7.65 11.55 12.57
N PHE A 199 -7.10 12.71 12.25
CA PHE A 199 -7.29 13.34 10.95
C PHE A 199 -6.03 13.17 10.11
N ILE A 200 -6.19 12.73 8.87
CA ILE A 200 -5.11 12.63 7.90
C ILE A 200 -5.55 13.34 6.62
N ASN A 201 -4.76 14.31 6.18
CA ASN A 201 -4.87 14.84 4.83
C ASN A 201 -3.67 14.38 3.99
N SER A 202 -3.89 14.21 2.68
CA SER A 202 -2.85 13.84 1.73
C SER A 202 -3.07 14.52 0.39
N ALA A 203 -2.08 14.39 -0.50
CA ALA A 203 -2.06 14.98 -1.84
C ALA A 203 -2.41 16.49 -1.83
N ILE A 204 -1.90 17.23 -0.84
CA ILE A 204 -1.99 18.70 -0.81
C ILE A 204 -1.05 19.32 -1.85
N HIS A 205 0.10 18.71 -2.10
CA HIS A 205 0.87 18.93 -3.31
C HIS A 205 0.58 17.81 -4.32
N ALA A 206 0.21 18.21 -5.52
CA ALA A 206 -0.37 17.32 -6.52
C ALA A 206 0.57 16.20 -7.03
N ARG A 207 1.85 16.52 -7.22
CA ARG A 207 2.88 15.61 -7.75
C ARG A 207 3.30 14.50 -6.78
N GLU A 208 2.89 14.58 -5.52
CA GLU A 208 3.33 13.66 -4.46
C GLU A 208 2.50 12.37 -4.49
N TYR A 209 2.78 11.49 -5.46
CA TYR A 209 1.89 10.39 -5.84
C TYR A 209 1.63 9.37 -4.75
N THR A 210 2.63 9.10 -3.90
CA THR A 210 2.60 8.04 -2.88
C THR A 210 1.62 8.34 -1.74
N THR A 211 1.22 9.60 -1.57
CA THR A 211 0.51 10.09 -0.39
C THR A 211 -0.92 9.54 -0.30
N ALA A 212 -1.78 9.86 -1.27
CA ALA A 212 -3.18 9.41 -1.30
C ALA A 212 -3.33 7.87 -1.33
N PRO A 213 -2.57 7.10 -2.13
CA PRO A 213 -2.62 5.65 -2.14
C PRO A 213 -2.25 5.02 -0.80
N LEU A 214 -1.24 5.55 -0.08
CA LEU A 214 -0.89 5.04 1.25
C LEU A 214 -2.05 5.23 2.24
N VAL A 215 -2.67 6.41 2.24
CA VAL A 215 -3.80 6.71 3.12
C VAL A 215 -5.03 5.87 2.76
N LEU A 216 -5.24 5.59 1.47
CA LEU A 216 -6.30 4.69 1.01
C LEU A 216 -6.04 3.22 1.44
N GLU A 217 -4.79 2.75 1.39
CA GLU A 217 -4.43 1.42 1.90
C GLU A 217 -4.63 1.31 3.42
N PHE A 218 -4.41 2.39 4.16
CA PHE A 218 -4.76 2.47 5.58
C PHE A 218 -6.27 2.37 5.81
N ALA A 219 -7.08 3.04 4.98
CA ALA A 219 -8.54 2.88 5.00
C ALA A 219 -8.96 1.44 4.71
N ARG A 220 -8.35 0.78 3.70
CA ARG A 220 -8.61 -0.63 3.36
C ARG A 220 -8.30 -1.54 4.54
N TRP A 221 -7.17 -1.35 5.22
CA TRP A 221 -6.79 -2.14 6.39
C TRP A 221 -7.82 -1.99 7.53
N LEU A 222 -8.25 -0.77 7.84
CA LEU A 222 -9.26 -0.52 8.88
C LEU A 222 -10.61 -1.16 8.53
N VAL A 223 -11.15 -0.89 7.34
CA VAL A 223 -12.50 -1.33 6.95
C VAL A 223 -12.58 -2.84 6.76
N ASN A 224 -11.58 -3.45 6.12
CA ASN A 224 -11.55 -4.90 5.90
C ASN A 224 -11.09 -5.65 7.15
N GLY A 225 -10.31 -5.00 8.02
CA GLY A 225 -9.85 -5.55 9.29
C GLY A 225 -10.92 -5.55 10.37
N HIS A 226 -11.97 -4.73 10.29
CA HIS A 226 -13.05 -4.74 11.29
C HIS A 226 -13.73 -6.11 11.37
N GLY A 227 -13.66 -6.74 12.55
CA GLY A 227 -14.12 -8.10 12.82
C GLY A 227 -13.11 -9.22 12.50
N VAL A 228 -11.96 -8.90 11.89
CA VAL A 228 -10.93 -9.87 11.45
C VAL A 228 -9.59 -9.62 12.16
N ASP A 229 -9.15 -8.37 12.20
CA ASP A 229 -7.99 -7.87 12.91
C ASP A 229 -8.45 -7.16 14.19
N ALA A 230 -7.95 -7.59 15.34
CA ALA A 230 -8.38 -7.08 16.63
C ALA A 230 -8.00 -5.60 16.82
N ASP A 231 -6.84 -5.17 16.31
CA ASP A 231 -6.40 -3.78 16.38
C ASP A 231 -7.26 -2.86 15.52
N ALA A 232 -7.48 -3.23 14.25
CA ALA A 232 -8.38 -2.48 13.37
C ALA A 232 -9.79 -2.37 13.97
N SER A 233 -10.26 -3.44 14.61
CA SER A 233 -11.59 -3.50 15.21
C SER A 233 -11.74 -2.55 16.37
N TRP A 234 -10.86 -2.63 17.37
CA TRP A 234 -11.00 -1.75 18.54
C TRP A 234 -10.72 -0.28 18.20
N ILE A 235 -9.84 -0.02 17.22
CA ILE A 235 -9.60 1.34 16.73
C ILE A 235 -10.90 1.93 16.19
N LEU A 236 -11.62 1.23 15.29
CA LEU A 236 -12.89 1.75 14.77
C LEU A 236 -14.02 1.74 15.81
N ASP A 237 -13.99 0.83 16.78
CA ASP A 237 -14.97 0.79 17.86
C ASP A 237 -14.84 2.00 18.79
N HIS A 238 -13.61 2.46 19.05
CA HIS A 238 -13.36 3.48 20.09
C HIS A 238 -12.80 4.81 19.59
N HIS A 239 -12.33 4.91 18.36
CA HIS A 239 -11.81 6.13 17.73
C HIS A 239 -12.56 6.46 16.43
N GLU A 240 -12.39 7.69 15.94
CA GLU A 240 -12.77 8.09 14.59
C GLU A 240 -11.51 8.35 13.76
N VAL A 241 -11.49 7.87 12.52
CA VAL A 241 -10.42 8.12 11.56
C VAL A 241 -11.00 8.91 10.40
N HIS A 242 -10.48 10.10 10.15
CA HIS A 242 -10.98 11.06 9.18
C HIS A 242 -9.91 11.27 8.10
N LEU A 243 -10.22 10.90 6.86
CA LEU A 243 -9.23 10.88 5.77
C LEU A 243 -9.66 11.83 4.64
N LEU A 244 -8.96 12.95 4.48
CA LEU A 244 -9.03 13.80 3.29
C LEU A 244 -8.03 13.28 2.26
N LEU A 245 -8.49 12.36 1.41
CA LEU A 245 -7.63 11.58 0.50
C LEU A 245 -6.99 12.44 -0.60
N HIS A 246 -7.68 13.48 -1.06
CA HIS A 246 -7.14 14.47 -1.99
C HIS A 246 -7.46 15.86 -1.49
N THR A 247 -6.46 16.54 -0.94
CA THR A 247 -6.58 17.96 -0.57
C THR A 247 -6.55 18.87 -1.81
N ASN A 248 -5.85 18.45 -2.87
CA ASN A 248 -5.68 19.19 -4.12
C ASN A 248 -6.06 18.35 -5.35
N PRO A 249 -7.35 17.99 -5.52
CA PRO A 249 -7.77 17.12 -6.61
C PRO A 249 -7.59 17.75 -8.01
N ASP A 250 -7.80 19.07 -8.15
CA ASP A 250 -7.59 19.76 -9.43
C ASP A 250 -6.12 19.71 -9.85
N GLY A 251 -5.21 20.04 -8.93
CA GLY A 251 -3.78 19.95 -9.17
C GLY A 251 -3.36 18.50 -9.44
N ARG A 252 -3.89 17.54 -8.66
CA ARG A 252 -3.61 16.11 -8.86
C ARG A 252 -3.95 15.69 -10.29
N LYS A 253 -5.04 16.21 -10.86
CA LYS A 253 -5.40 15.90 -12.26
C LYS A 253 -4.38 16.41 -13.28
N ARG A 254 -3.71 17.53 -13.00
CA ARG A 254 -2.58 18.01 -13.81
C ARG A 254 -1.37 17.09 -13.66
N ALA A 255 -1.08 16.65 -12.45
CA ALA A 255 0.01 15.73 -12.17
C ALA A 255 -0.19 14.38 -12.86
N GLU A 256 -1.38 13.78 -12.78
CA GLU A 256 -1.76 12.55 -13.50
C GLU A 256 -1.48 12.60 -15.01
N GLY A 257 -1.49 13.81 -15.59
CA GLY A 257 -1.13 14.08 -16.97
C GLY A 257 0.37 14.07 -17.28
N GLY A 258 1.22 13.75 -16.29
CA GLY A 258 2.69 13.64 -16.34
C GLY A 258 3.44 14.89 -15.88
N LEU A 259 2.75 15.98 -15.52
CA LEU A 259 3.38 17.24 -15.14
C LEU A 259 3.90 17.18 -13.70
N SER A 260 5.05 17.79 -13.41
CA SER A 260 5.55 17.97 -12.03
C SER A 260 4.77 19.06 -11.27
N TRP A 261 3.43 19.00 -11.34
CA TRP A 261 2.51 20.00 -10.81
C TRP A 261 2.44 19.94 -9.28
N ARG A 262 2.67 21.07 -8.60
CA ARG A 262 2.66 21.13 -7.13
C ARG A 262 1.38 21.77 -6.58
N LYS A 263 1.09 22.99 -7.03
CA LYS A 263 0.09 23.92 -6.47
C LYS A 263 -1.35 23.52 -6.81
N ASN A 264 -2.35 24.25 -6.32
CA ASN A 264 -3.70 24.15 -6.91
C ASN A 264 -3.71 24.71 -8.34
N THR A 265 -4.87 24.77 -9.00
CA THR A 265 -4.95 25.21 -10.40
C THR A 265 -5.45 26.63 -10.56
N ASN A 266 -5.49 27.43 -9.48
CA ASN A 266 -6.00 28.79 -9.51
C ASN A 266 -5.30 29.65 -10.57
N ASN A 267 -6.08 30.02 -11.58
CA ASN A 267 -5.61 30.72 -12.77
C ASN A 267 -5.60 32.25 -12.62
N ASN A 268 -5.95 32.79 -11.45
CA ASN A 268 -5.83 34.22 -11.15
C ASN A 268 -4.37 34.68 -10.98
N TYR A 269 -3.43 33.75 -10.78
CA TYR A 269 -2.00 34.04 -10.65
C TYR A 269 -1.16 33.07 -11.47
N CYS A 270 -0.20 33.64 -12.19
CA CYS A 270 0.68 32.94 -13.12
C CYS A 270 -0.07 32.10 -14.18
N ALA A 271 -1.17 32.64 -14.71
CA ALA A 271 -2.03 31.99 -15.69
C ALA A 271 -1.24 31.44 -16.90
N ASN A 272 -1.74 30.34 -17.50
CA ASN A 272 -1.16 29.68 -18.67
C ASN A 272 0.26 29.12 -18.47
N THR A 273 0.68 28.88 -17.23
CA THR A 273 1.97 28.26 -16.90
C THR A 273 1.80 27.01 -16.04
N ASN A 274 2.82 26.14 -16.04
CA ASN A 274 2.92 25.02 -15.09
C ASN A 274 3.09 25.45 -13.61
N THR A 275 3.28 26.76 -13.34
CA THR A 275 3.41 27.30 -11.98
C THR A 275 2.24 28.18 -11.58
N ARG A 276 1.08 28.08 -12.23
CA ARG A 276 -0.15 28.75 -11.76
C ARG A 276 -0.62 28.15 -10.43
N GLY A 277 -1.49 28.87 -9.74
CA GLY A 277 -2.01 28.43 -8.44
C GLY A 277 -1.17 28.88 -7.25
N ALA A 278 -1.64 28.54 -6.06
CA ALA A 278 -1.00 28.83 -4.78
C ALA A 278 -0.54 27.53 -4.14
N ASP A 279 0.56 27.61 -3.40
CA ASP A 279 1.03 26.51 -2.58
C ASP A 279 0.07 26.37 -1.39
N LEU A 280 -0.76 25.33 -1.44
CA LEU A 280 -1.78 25.07 -0.43
C LEU A 280 -1.16 24.92 0.96
N ASN A 281 0.03 24.32 1.07
CA ASN A 281 0.72 24.19 2.36
C ASN A 281 1.60 25.41 2.69
N ARG A 282 1.30 26.58 2.11
CA ARG A 282 1.75 27.92 2.55
C ARG A 282 0.59 28.89 2.77
N ASN A 283 -0.64 28.43 2.54
CA ASN A 283 -1.82 29.27 2.52
C ASN A 283 -2.63 29.21 3.82
N PHE A 284 -2.29 28.36 4.78
CA PHE A 284 -3.06 28.25 6.02
C PHE A 284 -3.05 29.55 6.82
N SER A 285 -4.17 29.83 7.51
CA SER A 285 -4.37 31.12 8.16
C SER A 285 -3.46 31.36 9.37
N PHE A 286 -3.13 30.30 10.12
CA PHE A 286 -2.21 30.40 11.24
C PHE A 286 -0.77 30.51 10.76
N GLY A 287 -0.06 31.54 11.23
CA GLY A 287 1.34 31.76 10.89
C GLY A 287 1.57 32.15 9.43
N TRP A 288 0.56 32.56 8.67
CA TRP A 288 0.74 32.99 7.28
C TRP A 288 1.76 34.12 7.16
N ASN A 289 2.77 33.94 6.29
CA ASN A 289 3.88 34.89 6.11
C ASN A 289 4.63 35.25 7.41
N SER A 290 4.62 34.39 8.44
CA SER A 290 5.29 34.67 9.71
C SER A 290 6.81 34.82 9.59
N THR A 291 7.40 34.28 8.52
CA THR A 291 8.85 34.33 8.26
C THR A 291 9.30 35.57 7.48
N GLY A 292 8.40 36.52 7.19
CA GLY A 292 8.72 37.73 6.45
C GLY A 292 9.15 37.47 5.00
N GLY A 293 8.64 36.39 4.41
CA GLY A 293 8.89 36.03 3.02
C GLY A 293 10.08 35.09 2.76
N THR A 294 10.66 34.51 3.80
CA THR A 294 11.77 33.56 3.65
C THR A 294 11.31 32.09 3.57
N GLY A 295 10.18 31.74 4.19
CA GLY A 295 9.64 30.37 4.20
C GLY A 295 8.55 30.07 3.16
N SER A 296 8.06 31.11 2.49
CA SER A 296 7.26 31.02 1.28
C SER A 296 7.43 32.28 0.44
N SER A 297 6.88 32.31 -0.78
CA SER A 297 7.07 33.42 -1.73
C SER A 297 5.82 34.30 -1.85
N GLY A 298 6.04 35.61 -2.03
CA GLY A 298 4.99 36.56 -2.41
C GLY A 298 4.82 36.69 -3.93
N THR A 299 5.67 36.04 -4.72
CA THR A 299 5.64 36.12 -6.18
C THR A 299 4.73 35.02 -6.74
N ALA A 300 3.67 35.43 -7.46
CA ALA A 300 2.63 34.55 -8.01
C ALA A 300 3.16 33.32 -8.76
N CYS A 301 4.23 33.47 -9.55
CA CYS A 301 4.80 32.40 -10.37
C CYS A 301 5.76 31.47 -9.63
N ASN A 302 6.05 31.70 -8.35
CA ASN A 302 6.95 30.84 -7.58
C ASN A 302 6.19 29.58 -7.09
N GLU A 303 6.90 28.46 -7.00
CA GLU A 303 6.37 27.16 -6.53
C GLU A 303 5.86 27.20 -5.08
N THR A 304 6.36 28.13 -4.27
CA THR A 304 5.94 28.36 -2.88
C THR A 304 5.08 29.61 -2.72
N TYR A 305 4.40 30.06 -3.78
CA TYR A 305 3.52 31.23 -3.70
C TYR A 305 2.41 31.01 -2.66
N ARG A 306 2.41 31.81 -1.60
CA ARG A 306 1.55 31.62 -0.42
C ARG A 306 0.09 32.06 -0.59
N GLY A 307 -0.30 32.47 -1.79
CA GLY A 307 -1.59 33.12 -2.06
C GLY A 307 -1.59 34.62 -1.72
N PRO A 308 -2.62 35.36 -2.17
CA PRO A 308 -2.73 36.80 -1.94
C PRO A 308 -3.04 37.17 -0.48
N SER A 309 -3.60 36.25 0.30
CA SER A 309 -3.90 36.44 1.73
C SER A 309 -4.00 35.09 2.45
N ALA A 310 -3.96 35.13 3.78
CA ALA A 310 -4.14 33.98 4.65
C ALA A 310 -5.48 33.26 4.39
N GLY A 311 -5.43 31.96 4.09
CA GLY A 311 -6.61 31.13 3.80
C GLY A 311 -7.37 31.56 2.54
N SER A 312 -6.68 32.08 1.52
CA SER A 312 -7.33 32.53 0.28
C SER A 312 -7.87 31.38 -0.58
N GLU A 313 -7.27 30.19 -0.51
CA GLU A 313 -7.64 29.08 -1.39
C GLU A 313 -8.87 28.33 -0.84
N PRO A 314 -9.88 28.02 -1.67
CA PRO A 314 -11.09 27.35 -1.22
C PRO A 314 -10.81 25.96 -0.63
N GLU A 315 -9.77 25.28 -1.11
CA GLU A 315 -9.33 24.01 -0.55
C GLU A 315 -8.88 24.16 0.91
N ILE A 316 -8.11 25.21 1.20
CA ILE A 316 -7.61 25.49 2.54
C ILE A 316 -8.70 26.03 3.45
N GLN A 317 -9.62 26.85 2.93
CA GLN A 317 -10.79 27.30 3.68
C GLN A 317 -11.61 26.10 4.19
N SER A 318 -11.87 25.15 3.30
CA SER A 318 -12.64 23.94 3.60
C SER A 318 -11.92 23.05 4.62
N LEU A 319 -10.63 22.77 4.40
CA LEU A 319 -9.83 21.92 5.29
C LEU A 319 -9.72 22.52 6.70
N GLN A 320 -9.34 23.80 6.82
CA GLN A 320 -9.15 24.42 8.14
C GLN A 320 -10.48 24.57 8.90
N ALA A 321 -11.60 24.81 8.20
CA ALA A 321 -12.93 24.81 8.80
C ALA A 321 -13.30 23.41 9.32
N TYR A 322 -12.99 22.37 8.55
CA TYR A 322 -13.22 20.99 8.97
C TYR A 322 -12.41 20.62 10.22
N VAL A 323 -11.11 20.94 10.24
CA VAL A 323 -10.23 20.70 11.41
C VAL A 323 -10.79 21.36 12.67
N ARG A 324 -11.19 22.64 12.59
CA ARG A 324 -11.85 23.37 13.69
C ARG A 324 -13.19 22.77 14.10
N SER A 325 -13.88 22.09 13.20
CA SER A 325 -15.18 21.47 13.50
C SER A 325 -15.05 20.16 14.29
N ILE A 326 -13.93 19.43 14.14
CA ILE A 326 -13.76 18.11 14.74
C ILE A 326 -12.89 18.12 16.00
N PHE A 327 -12.02 19.12 16.15
CA PHE A 327 -11.14 19.29 17.30
C PHE A 327 -11.51 20.55 18.11
N PRO A 328 -11.71 20.43 19.43
CA PRO A 328 -11.84 21.60 20.28
C PRO A 328 -10.50 22.33 20.40
N ASP A 329 -10.54 23.65 20.52
CA ASP A 329 -9.38 24.41 20.98
C ASP A 329 -9.09 24.03 22.44
N ARG A 330 -7.90 23.47 22.68
CA ARG A 330 -7.42 23.05 23.99
C ARG A 330 -6.22 23.86 24.44
N ARG A 331 -5.82 24.87 23.67
CA ARG A 331 -4.63 25.67 23.93
C ARG A 331 -5.03 27.10 24.30
N GLY A 332 -4.09 27.85 24.88
CA GLY A 332 -4.28 29.28 25.09
C GLY A 332 -4.00 30.11 23.83
N PRO A 333 -4.40 31.39 23.80
CA PRO A 333 -4.30 32.24 22.61
C PRO A 333 -2.86 32.60 22.21
N ASN A 334 -1.86 32.43 23.09
CA ASN A 334 -0.48 32.80 22.80
C ASN A 334 0.28 31.66 22.14
N LYS A 335 1.23 31.97 21.24
CA LYS A 335 2.11 30.97 20.61
C LYS A 335 2.86 30.08 21.63
N THR A 336 3.09 30.59 22.82
CA THR A 336 3.80 29.94 23.93
C THR A 336 2.94 29.08 24.84
N ASP A 337 1.61 29.08 24.68
CA ASP A 337 0.73 28.31 25.55
C ASP A 337 0.81 26.81 25.18
N ALA A 338 0.90 25.94 26.18
CA ALA A 338 0.86 24.50 25.98
C ALA A 338 -0.58 24.00 25.99
N ALA A 339 -0.86 22.99 25.17
CA ALA A 339 -2.07 22.21 25.31
C ALA A 339 -1.93 21.30 26.55
N PRO A 340 -3.02 21.03 27.30
CA PRO A 340 -3.05 20.02 28.35
C PRO A 340 -2.55 18.66 27.85
N ALA A 341 -1.85 17.90 28.69
CA ALA A 341 -1.27 16.61 28.30
C ALA A 341 -2.33 15.56 27.90
N ASP A 342 -3.56 15.70 28.38
CA ASP A 342 -4.71 14.87 28.02
C ASP A 342 -5.42 15.33 26.73
N THR A 343 -4.87 16.31 26.01
CA THR A 343 -5.43 16.77 24.72
C THR A 343 -5.44 15.61 23.73
N SER A 344 -6.65 15.24 23.32
CA SER A 344 -6.89 14.14 22.38
C SER A 344 -6.90 14.62 20.95
N GLY A 345 -6.37 13.81 20.04
CA GLY A 345 -6.38 14.07 18.61
C GLY A 345 -4.98 14.12 18.00
N ILE A 346 -4.87 13.61 16.78
CA ILE A 346 -3.67 13.71 15.96
C ILE A 346 -4.09 14.19 14.57
N HIS A 347 -3.32 15.13 14.01
CA HIS A 347 -3.39 15.48 12.61
C HIS A 347 -2.09 15.09 11.90
N LEU A 348 -2.19 14.26 10.86
CA LEU A 348 -1.07 13.93 9.98
C LEU A 348 -1.28 14.55 8.59
N ASP A 349 -0.31 15.33 8.12
CA ASP A 349 -0.23 15.78 6.73
C ASP A 349 0.80 14.92 5.99
N ILE A 350 0.34 14.12 5.02
CA ILE A 350 1.18 13.14 4.33
C ILE A 350 1.66 13.71 3.01
N HIS A 351 2.97 13.90 2.94
CA HIS A 351 3.73 14.45 1.82
C HIS A 351 4.68 13.44 1.18
N SER A 352 5.24 13.77 0.03
CA SER A 352 6.48 13.18 -0.45
C SER A 352 7.38 14.26 -1.04
N TYR A 353 8.70 14.21 -0.89
CA TYR A 353 9.50 13.13 -0.34
C TYR A 353 10.60 13.68 0.57
N SER A 354 11.30 12.78 1.27
CA SER A 354 12.62 12.99 1.92
C SER A 354 12.88 11.98 3.05
N ARG A 355 11.93 11.08 3.36
CA ARG A 355 11.97 10.15 4.49
C ARG A 355 12.07 10.88 5.84
N LEU A 356 11.13 11.78 6.10
CA LEU A 356 11.10 12.61 7.31
C LEU A 356 9.80 12.42 8.11
N VAL A 357 9.90 12.60 9.42
CA VAL A 357 8.78 12.83 10.33
C VAL A 357 9.00 14.19 10.97
N LEU A 358 8.13 15.14 10.66
CA LEU A 358 8.26 16.54 11.07
C LEU A 358 7.19 16.91 12.09
N TRP A 359 7.53 17.79 13.04
CA TRP A 359 6.59 18.38 14.00
C TRP A 359 6.84 19.90 14.17
N PRO A 360 5.85 20.67 14.66
CA PRO A 360 5.98 22.10 14.84
C PRO A 360 7.20 22.54 15.67
N TRP A 361 7.81 23.68 15.37
CA TRP A 361 7.39 24.69 14.38
C TRP A 361 8.19 24.66 13.08
N GLY A 362 7.57 25.14 12.01
CA GLY A 362 8.22 25.41 10.73
C GLY A 362 8.97 26.75 10.66
N ASP A 363 8.59 27.73 11.47
CA ASP A 363 9.07 29.12 11.35
C ASP A 363 10.12 29.55 12.38
N THR A 364 10.40 28.70 13.38
CA THR A 364 11.38 29.00 14.43
C THR A 364 12.02 27.73 14.97
N SER A 365 13.28 27.83 15.41
CA SER A 365 14.02 26.76 16.11
C SER A 365 13.66 26.65 17.59
N THR A 366 12.86 27.59 18.12
CA THR A 366 12.32 27.45 19.48
C THR A 366 11.39 26.25 19.50
N PRO A 367 11.55 25.30 20.45
CA PRO A 367 10.62 24.18 20.55
C PRO A 367 9.18 24.64 20.78
N ALA A 368 8.23 23.89 20.24
CA ALA A 368 6.83 24.00 20.61
C ALA A 368 6.63 23.83 22.14
N PRO A 369 5.62 24.47 22.76
CA PRO A 369 5.33 24.28 24.17
C PRO A 369 5.14 22.81 24.62
N ASN A 370 4.58 21.96 23.75
CA ASN A 370 4.47 20.50 23.95
C ASN A 370 5.63 19.73 23.30
N GLY A 371 6.73 20.41 22.99
CA GLY A 371 7.80 19.95 22.09
C GLY A 371 8.46 18.63 22.51
N THR A 372 8.64 18.40 23.82
CA THR A 372 9.18 17.12 24.31
C THR A 372 8.27 15.95 23.94
N ALA A 373 6.97 16.06 24.22
CA ALA A 373 6.02 15.00 23.89
C ALA A 373 5.84 14.83 22.37
N LEU A 374 5.90 15.93 21.61
CA LEU A 374 5.90 15.88 20.15
C LEU A 374 7.13 15.14 19.59
N GLN A 375 8.31 15.42 20.14
CA GLN A 375 9.55 14.72 19.77
C GLN A 375 9.47 13.22 20.08
N THR A 376 8.98 12.85 21.28
CA THR A 376 8.84 11.45 21.70
C THR A 376 7.95 10.67 20.72
N LEU A 377 6.77 11.21 20.39
CA LEU A 377 5.87 10.59 19.41
C LEU A 377 6.45 10.62 17.98
N GLY A 378 7.09 11.71 17.57
CA GLY A 378 7.81 11.78 16.29
C GLY A 378 8.87 10.69 16.13
N ARG A 379 9.59 10.37 17.22
CA ARG A 379 10.58 9.28 17.25
C ARG A 379 9.96 7.89 17.25
N LYS A 380 8.77 7.70 17.86
CA LYS A 380 7.99 6.45 17.71
C LYS A 380 7.58 6.24 16.25
N PHE A 381 7.03 7.26 15.59
CA PHE A 381 6.69 7.17 14.17
C PHE A 381 7.91 6.85 13.31
N ALA A 382 9.02 7.55 13.54
CA ALA A 382 10.28 7.33 12.85
C ALA A 382 10.89 5.95 13.10
N PHE A 383 10.64 5.32 14.26
CA PHE A 383 11.06 3.94 14.51
C PHE A 383 10.33 2.98 13.57
N HIS A 384 9.03 3.20 13.34
CA HIS A 384 8.22 2.33 12.49
C HIS A 384 8.61 2.39 11.02
N ASN A 385 8.82 3.59 10.47
CA ASN A 385 9.12 3.77 9.04
C ASN A 385 10.61 3.95 8.72
N GLY A 386 11.47 4.02 9.74
CA GLY A 386 12.91 4.23 9.57
C GLY A 386 13.29 5.63 9.07
N TYR A 387 12.42 6.62 9.27
CA TYR A 387 12.62 7.99 8.78
C TYR A 387 13.41 8.84 9.78
N THR A 388 13.84 10.03 9.36
CA THR A 388 14.50 10.98 10.26
C THR A 388 13.43 11.84 10.97
N PRO A 389 13.33 11.77 12.31
CA PRO A 389 12.44 12.62 13.09
C PRO A 389 13.09 13.98 13.36
N GLN A 390 12.42 15.11 13.09
CA GLN A 390 12.94 16.44 13.44
C GLN A 390 11.84 17.50 13.55
N GLN A 391 12.12 18.62 14.21
CA GLN A 391 11.27 19.80 14.12
C GLN A 391 11.25 20.32 12.68
N SER A 392 10.10 20.81 12.19
CA SER A 392 9.88 21.22 10.80
C SER A 392 10.91 22.24 10.29
N ILE A 393 11.28 23.23 11.11
CA ILE A 393 12.35 24.21 10.81
C ILE A 393 13.71 23.56 10.49
N GLY A 394 13.97 22.35 10.99
CA GLY A 394 15.18 21.58 10.69
C GLY A 394 15.25 21.14 9.23
N LEU A 395 14.13 21.17 8.50
CA LEU A 395 14.09 21.01 7.06
C LEU A 395 14.36 22.34 6.35
N TYR A 396 13.58 23.40 6.60
CA TYR A 396 13.87 24.80 6.29
C TYR A 396 12.75 25.66 6.90
N ALA A 397 12.91 26.99 6.88
CA ALA A 397 11.84 27.88 7.34
C ALA A 397 10.58 27.70 6.49
N THR A 398 9.45 27.49 7.13
CA THR A 398 8.13 27.41 6.48
C THR A 398 7.11 28.19 7.29
N ASP A 399 6.07 28.66 6.63
CA ASP A 399 4.97 29.39 7.24
C ASP A 399 3.64 29.07 6.55
N GLY A 400 2.52 29.34 7.23
CA GLY A 400 1.19 29.04 6.70
C GLY A 400 0.97 27.56 6.35
N THR A 401 1.43 26.64 7.21
CA THR A 401 1.35 25.19 7.04
C THR A 401 0.20 24.55 7.83
N SER A 402 -0.20 23.33 7.46
CA SER A 402 -1.32 22.56 8.04
C SER A 402 -1.19 22.28 9.55
N ASP A 403 0.04 22.02 10.00
CA ASP A 403 0.39 21.83 11.42
C ASP A 403 0.14 23.10 12.25
N GLY A 404 0.18 24.28 11.63
CA GLY A 404 -0.11 25.57 12.23
C GLY A 404 -1.55 25.69 12.74
N ILE A 405 -2.56 25.34 11.95
CA ILE A 405 -3.96 25.34 12.42
C ILE A 405 -4.20 24.28 13.49
N SER A 406 -3.48 23.18 13.42
CA SER A 406 -3.81 22.00 14.22
C SER A 406 -3.16 22.06 15.60
N TYR A 407 -1.84 22.23 15.61
CA TYR A 407 -1.10 22.43 16.85
C TYR A 407 -1.13 23.90 17.26
N GLY A 408 -0.82 24.80 16.33
CA GLY A 408 -0.60 26.20 16.63
C GLY A 408 -1.85 27.00 16.99
N GLU A 409 -3.02 26.60 16.50
CA GLU A 409 -4.30 27.15 16.95
C GLU A 409 -4.91 26.25 18.04
N LEU A 410 -5.15 24.97 17.75
CA LEU A 410 -6.00 24.11 18.59
C LEU A 410 -5.25 23.26 19.65
N GLY A 411 -3.92 23.17 19.56
CA GLY A 411 -3.11 22.34 20.46
C GLY A 411 -3.11 20.84 20.15
N VAL A 412 -3.70 20.42 19.02
CA VAL A 412 -3.75 19.02 18.57
C VAL A 412 -2.36 18.58 18.13
N ALA A 413 -1.94 17.35 18.48
CA ALA A 413 -0.64 16.84 18.07
C ALA A 413 -0.57 16.74 16.53
N ALA A 414 0.31 17.51 15.90
CA ALA A 414 0.36 17.62 14.44
C ALA A 414 1.73 17.22 13.89
N TYR A 415 1.72 16.48 12.78
CA TYR A 415 2.94 16.00 12.13
C TYR A 415 2.82 16.06 10.61
N THR A 416 3.97 16.20 9.97
CA THR A 416 4.13 16.01 8.52
C THR A 416 5.02 14.80 8.25
N PHE A 417 4.58 13.88 7.39
CA PHE A 417 5.41 12.77 6.94
C PHE A 417 5.87 13.02 5.51
N GLU A 418 7.18 12.93 5.25
CA GLU A 418 7.75 13.05 3.90
C GLU A 418 8.13 11.67 3.38
N LEU A 419 7.29 11.06 2.54
CA LEU A 419 7.44 9.68 2.09
C LEU A 419 8.51 9.50 1.01
N GLY A 420 9.29 8.43 1.09
CA GLY A 420 10.15 8.00 -0.03
C GLY A 420 11.21 9.01 -0.46
N THR A 421 11.59 8.94 -1.73
CA THR A 421 12.79 9.61 -2.30
C THR A 421 12.54 10.31 -3.64
N SER A 422 11.32 10.21 -4.18
CA SER A 422 10.88 10.84 -5.42
C SER A 422 9.40 11.25 -5.32
N PHE A 423 8.99 12.26 -6.10
CA PHE A 423 7.58 12.62 -6.23
C PHE A 423 6.78 11.54 -6.98
N PHE A 424 7.39 10.97 -8.03
CA PHE A 424 6.80 9.92 -8.87
C PHE A 424 7.47 8.57 -8.62
N GLU A 425 7.33 8.06 -7.39
CA GLU A 425 7.89 6.76 -7.01
C GLU A 425 7.38 5.62 -7.89
N SER A 426 8.28 4.71 -8.26
CA SER A 426 7.90 3.51 -9.02
C SER A 426 6.96 2.61 -8.22
N CYS A 427 6.08 1.88 -8.92
CA CYS A 427 5.18 0.92 -8.26
C CYS A 427 5.92 -0.17 -7.49
N THR A 428 7.08 -0.62 -7.98
CA THR A 428 7.93 -1.57 -7.27
C THR A 428 8.39 -1.00 -5.93
N ASN A 429 8.91 0.22 -5.90
CA ASN A 429 9.38 0.83 -4.66
C ASN A 429 8.21 1.15 -3.71
N TYR A 430 7.07 1.60 -4.24
CA TYR A 430 5.88 1.83 -3.42
C TYR A 430 5.42 0.56 -2.72
N ASN A 431 5.22 -0.53 -3.48
CA ASN A 431 4.69 -1.79 -2.94
C ASN A 431 5.67 -2.48 -2.00
N ASN A 432 6.97 -2.43 -2.28
CA ASN A 432 7.97 -3.21 -1.54
C ASN A 432 8.62 -2.43 -0.40
N THR A 433 8.60 -1.10 -0.43
CA THR A 433 9.32 -0.25 0.53
C THR A 433 8.41 0.76 1.21
N ILE A 434 7.74 1.63 0.44
CA ILE A 434 7.03 2.78 1.01
C ILE A 434 5.80 2.35 1.80
N LYS A 435 4.94 1.52 1.18
CA LYS A 435 3.73 1.01 1.82
C LYS A 435 4.03 0.18 3.07
N PRO A 436 4.79 -0.93 3.00
CA PRO A 436 5.05 -1.76 4.17
C PRO A 436 5.83 -1.02 5.28
N GLY A 437 6.68 -0.05 4.93
CA GLY A 437 7.40 0.77 5.91
C GLY A 437 6.53 1.77 6.66
N ASN A 438 5.52 2.37 6.01
CA ASN A 438 4.73 3.45 6.62
C ASN A 438 3.40 2.99 7.24
N MET A 439 2.83 1.86 6.79
CA MET A 439 1.60 1.33 7.39
C MET A 439 1.68 1.15 8.91
N PRO A 440 2.77 0.60 9.50
CA PRO A 440 2.89 0.49 10.96
C PRO A 440 2.87 1.85 11.69
N ALA A 441 3.38 2.92 11.09
CA ALA A 441 3.36 4.26 11.69
C ALA A 441 1.93 4.85 11.72
N LEU A 442 1.15 4.65 10.65
CA LEU A 442 -0.27 5.07 10.61
C LEU A 442 -1.13 4.28 11.59
N ILE A 443 -0.91 2.97 11.70
CA ILE A 443 -1.55 2.12 12.71
C ILE A 443 -1.19 2.63 14.12
N TYR A 444 0.08 2.93 14.38
CA TYR A 444 0.51 3.46 15.67
C TYR A 444 -0.19 4.78 16.01
N ALA A 445 -0.29 5.72 15.05
CA ALA A 445 -1.01 6.98 15.24
C ALA A 445 -2.46 6.72 15.67
N ALA A 446 -3.16 5.80 15.00
CA ALA A 446 -4.53 5.46 15.33
C ALA A 446 -4.69 4.77 16.69
N LYS A 447 -3.66 4.07 17.18
CA LYS A 447 -3.65 3.48 18.52
C LYS A 447 -3.53 4.53 19.62
N VAL A 448 -2.71 5.57 19.43
CA VAL A 448 -2.34 6.51 20.50
C VAL A 448 -3.11 7.84 20.48
N VAL A 449 -4.03 8.02 19.53
CA VAL A 449 -4.76 9.27 19.30
C VAL A 449 -5.59 9.79 20.49
N ARG A 450 -5.92 8.92 21.44
CA ARG A 450 -6.60 9.31 22.68
C ARG A 450 -5.74 10.25 23.55
N THR A 451 -4.46 9.95 23.71
CA THR A 451 -3.53 10.65 24.61
C THR A 451 -2.13 10.76 23.99
N PRO A 452 -2.00 11.46 22.85
CA PRO A 452 -0.76 11.53 22.06
C PRO A 452 0.42 12.18 22.79
N TYR A 453 0.17 13.00 23.82
CA TYR A 453 1.24 13.60 24.62
C TYR A 453 1.69 12.75 25.82
N ILE A 454 1.07 11.59 26.06
CA ILE A 454 1.33 10.73 27.22
C ILE A 454 1.71 9.32 26.77
N THR A 455 0.82 8.66 26.02
CA THR A 455 0.97 7.24 25.64
C THR A 455 2.26 6.90 24.89
N PRO A 456 2.75 7.75 23.96
CA PRO A 456 3.96 7.42 23.21
C PRO A 456 5.24 7.37 24.05
N ALA A 457 5.23 7.87 25.29
CA ALA A 457 6.37 7.75 26.19
C ALA A 457 6.57 6.34 26.73
N GLY A 458 5.53 5.49 26.69
CA GLY A 458 5.60 4.14 27.26
C GLY A 458 5.95 3.02 26.26
N PRO A 459 5.98 1.77 26.77
CA PRO A 459 6.41 0.60 25.99
C PRO A 459 5.37 0.14 24.96
N ASP A 460 5.83 -0.39 23.83
CA ASP A 460 4.94 -0.98 22.84
C ASP A 460 4.86 -2.51 23.00
N ILE A 461 3.67 -3.07 22.81
CA ILE A 461 3.51 -4.52 22.66
C ILE A 461 3.99 -4.94 21.27
N THR A 462 5.07 -5.72 21.22
CA THR A 462 5.73 -6.17 19.97
C THR A 462 5.21 -7.51 19.45
N SER A 463 4.60 -8.31 20.32
CA SER A 463 3.91 -9.54 19.97
C SER A 463 2.80 -9.83 20.97
N LEU A 464 1.73 -10.47 20.52
CA LEU A 464 0.63 -10.93 21.36
C LEU A 464 0.02 -12.18 20.72
N ALA A 465 -0.01 -13.28 21.46
CA ALA A 465 -0.58 -14.54 21.03
C ALA A 465 -1.39 -15.18 22.15
N LEU A 466 -2.48 -15.85 21.76
CA LEU A 466 -3.28 -16.68 22.65
C LEU A 466 -3.09 -18.16 22.28
N GLY A 467 -2.90 -19.00 23.30
CA GLY A 467 -2.67 -20.43 23.13
C GLY A 467 -3.90 -21.18 22.61
N GLN A 468 -3.70 -22.46 22.28
CA GLN A 468 -4.78 -23.39 21.91
C GLN A 468 -5.65 -22.94 20.71
N GLY A 469 -5.13 -22.08 19.84
CA GLY A 469 -5.89 -21.55 18.71
C GLY A 469 -7.07 -20.66 19.11
N ALA A 470 -7.05 -20.09 20.32
CA ALA A 470 -8.16 -19.33 20.89
C ALA A 470 -8.55 -18.10 20.05
N SER A 471 -7.63 -17.51 19.30
CA SER A 471 -7.93 -16.40 18.37
C SER A 471 -8.57 -16.84 17.04
N GLY A 472 -8.49 -18.13 16.71
CA GLY A 472 -9.08 -18.75 15.52
C GLY A 472 -10.34 -19.56 15.86
N GLY A 473 -10.24 -20.89 15.83
CA GLY A 473 -11.35 -21.81 16.10
C GLY A 473 -11.99 -21.71 17.50
N GLY A 474 -11.30 -21.06 18.43
CA GLY A 474 -11.79 -20.79 19.78
C GLY A 474 -11.59 -21.95 20.75
N VAL A 475 -11.94 -21.71 22.01
CA VAL A 475 -11.82 -22.67 23.11
C VAL A 475 -13.16 -22.84 23.82
N THR A 476 -13.40 -24.02 24.39
CA THR A 476 -14.58 -24.26 25.22
C THR A 476 -14.60 -23.32 26.43
N ALA A 477 -15.77 -22.79 26.78
CA ALA A 477 -15.96 -22.03 28.00
C ALA A 477 -15.48 -22.83 29.23
N GLY A 478 -14.65 -22.19 30.08
CA GLY A 478 -14.01 -22.83 31.23
C GLY A 478 -12.60 -23.37 30.95
N THR A 479 -12.18 -23.50 29.70
CA THR A 479 -10.80 -23.85 29.33
C THR A 479 -9.88 -22.64 29.50
N ALA A 480 -8.92 -22.73 30.40
CA ALA A 480 -7.93 -21.66 30.60
C ALA A 480 -7.02 -21.51 29.36
N VAL A 481 -6.78 -20.26 28.94
CA VAL A 481 -5.98 -19.92 27.76
C VAL A 481 -4.68 -19.25 28.17
N SER A 482 -3.54 -19.72 27.65
CA SER A 482 -2.28 -19.03 27.86
C SER A 482 -2.21 -17.77 26.98
N LEU A 483 -1.80 -16.65 27.56
CA LEU A 483 -1.42 -15.43 26.85
C LEU A 483 0.11 -15.34 26.88
N THR A 484 0.72 -15.18 25.71
CA THR A 484 2.15 -14.86 25.58
C THR A 484 2.30 -13.59 24.77
N ALA A 485 3.20 -12.71 25.20
CA ALA A 485 3.44 -11.43 24.55
C ALA A 485 4.89 -10.97 24.78
N ALA A 486 5.29 -9.90 24.11
CA ALA A 486 6.50 -9.17 24.41
C ALA A 486 6.22 -7.66 24.41
N ALA A 487 6.84 -6.95 25.33
CA ALA A 487 6.77 -5.50 25.44
C ALA A 487 8.18 -4.91 25.36
N SER A 488 8.33 -3.76 24.69
CA SER A 488 9.62 -3.10 24.57
C SER A 488 9.47 -1.58 24.68
N ASP A 489 10.29 -1.00 25.56
CA ASP A 489 10.45 0.45 25.68
C ASP A 489 11.60 1.00 24.80
N ALA A 490 12.19 0.15 23.94
CA ALA A 490 13.31 0.54 23.09
C ALA A 490 12.91 1.11 21.72
N ARG A 491 11.61 1.22 21.42
CA ARG A 491 11.10 1.47 20.06
C ARG A 491 11.06 2.95 19.66
N PHE A 492 12.16 3.65 19.85
CA PHE A 492 12.33 5.05 19.45
C PHE A 492 13.44 5.16 18.39
N SER A 493 13.23 5.97 17.36
CA SER A 493 14.28 6.26 16.37
C SER A 493 15.42 7.06 17.01
N SER A 494 16.66 6.66 16.69
CA SER A 494 17.89 7.36 17.08
C SER A 494 18.48 8.25 15.98
N ALA A 495 17.77 8.42 14.86
CA ALA A 495 18.30 9.08 13.66
C ALA A 495 18.55 10.60 13.82
N ASN A 496 18.02 11.20 14.90
CA ASN A 496 18.24 12.61 15.26
C ASN A 496 18.08 12.81 16.78
N GLY A 497 19.08 12.32 17.52
CA GLY A 497 19.09 12.25 18.98
C GLY A 497 18.41 10.99 19.53
N THR A 498 18.34 10.87 20.86
CA THR A 498 17.91 9.65 21.56
C THR A 498 16.79 9.93 22.56
N GLU A 499 15.88 8.97 22.74
CA GLU A 499 14.94 8.95 23.88
C GLU A 499 15.54 8.09 25.01
N ALA A 500 15.23 8.46 26.25
CA ALA A 500 15.52 7.59 27.37
C ALA A 500 14.62 6.36 27.29
N THR A 501 15.18 5.18 27.52
CA THR A 501 14.42 3.93 27.63
C THR A 501 14.50 3.43 29.07
N GLN A 502 13.47 2.73 29.51
CA GLN A 502 13.29 2.28 30.88
C GLN A 502 13.02 0.78 30.88
N ALA A 503 13.34 0.11 31.99
CA ALA A 503 12.86 -1.25 32.19
C ALA A 503 11.33 -1.27 32.19
N ILE A 504 10.73 -2.30 31.62
CA ILE A 504 9.31 -2.58 31.83
C ILE A 504 9.11 -2.80 33.33
N ALA A 505 8.03 -2.27 33.91
CA ALA A 505 7.72 -2.36 35.34
C ALA A 505 6.37 -3.02 35.63
N ALA A 506 5.46 -3.04 34.65
CA ALA A 506 4.18 -3.75 34.76
C ALA A 506 3.60 -4.04 33.37
N ALA A 507 2.72 -5.03 33.30
CA ALA A 507 1.83 -5.24 32.16
C ALA A 507 0.46 -5.67 32.66
N GLU A 508 -0.58 -5.37 31.89
CA GLU A 508 -1.96 -5.71 32.23
C GLU A 508 -2.80 -5.93 30.98
N TYR A 509 -3.77 -6.84 31.11
CA TYR A 509 -4.77 -7.07 30.08
C TYR A 509 -6.19 -6.76 30.56
N TYR A 510 -7.09 -6.54 29.60
CA TYR A 510 -8.52 -6.34 29.79
C TYR A 510 -9.28 -7.24 28.82
N ILE A 511 -10.49 -7.65 29.18
CA ILE A 511 -11.41 -8.38 28.30
C ILE A 511 -12.63 -7.50 28.01
N ASP A 512 -12.88 -7.26 26.73
CA ASP A 512 -13.97 -6.49 26.12
C ASP A 512 -14.06 -5.00 26.48
N THR A 513 -13.87 -4.65 27.76
CA THR A 513 -14.00 -3.28 28.25
C THR A 513 -12.59 -2.66 28.43
N PRO A 514 -12.16 -1.76 27.53
CA PRO A 514 -10.87 -1.09 27.64
C PRO A 514 -10.83 -0.09 28.83
N PRO A 515 -9.65 0.29 29.34
CA PRO A 515 -9.50 1.01 30.63
C PRO A 515 -10.13 2.40 30.69
N TRP A 516 -10.42 3.02 29.55
CA TRP A 516 -11.05 4.34 29.50
C TRP A 516 -12.58 4.27 29.59
N LEU A 517 -13.17 3.07 29.67
CA LEU A 517 -14.60 2.88 29.86
C LEU A 517 -14.92 2.45 31.29
N PRO A 518 -16.08 2.86 31.84
CA PRO A 518 -16.55 2.40 33.15
C PRO A 518 -16.67 0.88 33.20
N GLY A 519 -16.26 0.27 34.32
CA GLY A 519 -16.34 -1.17 34.54
C GLY A 519 -15.17 -1.98 33.97
N ALA A 520 -14.17 -1.33 33.38
CA ALA A 520 -12.92 -1.99 32.97
C ALA A 520 -12.21 -2.60 34.18
N VAL A 521 -11.78 -3.86 34.06
CA VAL A 521 -11.05 -4.58 35.10
C VAL A 521 -9.65 -4.92 34.58
N ALA A 522 -8.64 -4.32 35.18
CA ALA A 522 -7.24 -4.60 34.87
C ALA A 522 -6.84 -5.95 35.47
N VAL A 523 -6.28 -6.84 34.65
CA VAL A 523 -5.70 -8.10 35.11
C VAL A 523 -4.18 -8.06 34.91
N PRO A 524 -3.38 -8.20 35.99
CA PRO A 524 -1.92 -8.18 35.88
C PRO A 524 -1.38 -9.31 34.99
N VAL A 525 -0.36 -8.98 34.20
CA VAL A 525 0.44 -9.93 33.40
C VAL A 525 1.84 -10.00 34.02
N ALA A 526 2.40 -11.20 34.13
CA ALA A 526 3.73 -11.40 34.71
C ALA A 526 4.82 -11.33 33.64
N ALA A 527 6.02 -10.90 34.03
CA ALA A 527 7.22 -11.15 33.26
C ALA A 527 7.47 -12.67 33.20
N ALA A 528 7.82 -13.19 32.02
CA ALA A 528 7.96 -14.62 31.78
C ALA A 528 9.12 -15.25 32.57
N ASP A 529 10.13 -14.46 32.91
CA ASP A 529 11.27 -14.85 33.76
C ASP A 529 11.00 -14.61 35.26
N GLY A 530 9.82 -14.08 35.60
CA GLY A 530 9.39 -13.77 36.96
C GLY A 530 9.81 -12.40 37.49
N SER A 531 10.48 -11.53 36.71
CA SER A 531 10.89 -10.21 37.17
C SER A 531 10.94 -9.16 36.06
N PHE A 532 10.18 -8.08 36.24
CA PHE A 532 10.27 -6.87 35.42
C PHE A 532 11.59 -6.13 35.68
N ASN A 533 12.61 -6.38 34.85
CA ASN A 533 13.97 -5.87 35.05
C ASN A 533 14.70 -5.43 33.76
N ALA A 534 14.10 -5.64 32.59
CA ALA A 534 14.68 -5.33 31.28
C ALA A 534 13.84 -4.32 30.48
N VAL A 535 14.51 -3.64 29.54
CA VAL A 535 13.86 -2.69 28.59
C VAL A 535 12.90 -3.40 27.63
N THR A 536 13.16 -4.68 27.37
CA THR A 536 12.28 -5.56 26.61
C THR A 536 11.99 -6.79 27.47
N GLU A 537 10.72 -7.06 27.70
CA GLU A 537 10.25 -8.17 28.52
C GLU A 537 9.34 -9.10 27.75
N ASN A 538 9.54 -10.40 27.95
CA ASN A 538 8.55 -11.40 27.57
C ASN A 538 7.48 -11.47 28.67
N LEU A 539 6.23 -11.58 28.26
CA LEU A 539 5.07 -11.50 29.13
C LEU A 539 4.28 -12.81 29.05
N THR A 540 3.76 -13.25 30.19
CA THR A 540 2.92 -14.44 30.29
C THR A 540 1.77 -14.23 31.26
N ALA A 541 0.60 -14.75 30.89
CA ALA A 541 -0.57 -14.82 31.76
C ALA A 541 -1.44 -16.04 31.40
N THR A 542 -2.36 -16.38 32.29
CA THR A 542 -3.42 -17.34 32.01
C THR A 542 -4.77 -16.64 32.10
N ILE A 543 -5.52 -16.65 31.01
CA ILE A 543 -6.86 -16.08 30.93
C ILE A 543 -7.87 -17.16 31.35
N PRO A 544 -8.57 -17.01 32.50
CA PRO A 544 -9.69 -17.87 32.82
C PRO A 544 -10.86 -17.53 31.89
N THR A 545 -11.43 -18.54 31.25
CA THR A 545 -12.61 -18.36 30.37
C THR A 545 -13.91 -18.77 31.03
N ALA A 546 -13.85 -19.24 32.29
CA ALA A 546 -15.05 -19.52 33.08
C ALA A 546 -15.86 -18.23 33.26
N GLY A 547 -17.14 -18.27 32.90
CA GLY A 547 -18.05 -17.12 33.00
C GLY A 547 -18.00 -16.15 31.82
N LEU A 548 -17.08 -16.33 30.86
CA LEU A 548 -17.17 -15.62 29.58
C LEU A 548 -18.34 -16.18 28.76
N ALA A 549 -19.07 -15.27 28.11
CA ALA A 549 -20.14 -15.66 27.20
C ALA A 549 -19.58 -16.42 25.98
N VAL A 550 -20.41 -17.21 25.32
CA VAL A 550 -20.03 -17.80 24.02
C VAL A 550 -19.98 -16.70 22.98
N GLY A 551 -18.90 -16.68 22.19
CA GLY A 551 -18.71 -15.69 21.13
C GLY A 551 -17.29 -15.14 21.09
N LYS A 552 -17.15 -14.04 20.37
CA LYS A 552 -15.88 -13.34 20.18
C LYS A 552 -15.71 -12.28 21.26
N HIS A 553 -14.59 -12.34 21.95
CA HIS A 553 -14.14 -11.36 22.92
C HIS A 553 -12.88 -10.65 22.41
N THR A 554 -12.62 -9.44 22.91
CA THR A 554 -11.39 -8.70 22.61
C THR A 554 -10.51 -8.62 23.84
N VAL A 555 -9.29 -9.13 23.73
CA VAL A 555 -8.26 -9.01 24.77
C VAL A 555 -7.37 -7.83 24.44
N TYR A 556 -7.37 -6.81 25.29
CA TYR A 556 -6.51 -5.64 25.20
C TYR A 556 -5.28 -5.84 26.08
N LEU A 557 -4.08 -5.59 25.58
CA LEU A 557 -2.84 -5.66 26.35
C LEU A 557 -2.06 -4.35 26.26
N ARG A 558 -1.52 -3.89 27.39
CA ARG A 558 -0.51 -2.81 27.43
C ARG A 558 0.55 -3.08 28.49
N ALA A 559 1.64 -2.34 28.42
CA ALA A 559 2.72 -2.36 29.39
C ALA A 559 3.02 -0.94 29.92
N ARG A 560 3.63 -0.89 31.10
CA ARG A 560 4.12 0.32 31.77
C ARG A 560 5.62 0.19 32.00
N ASP A 561 6.35 1.25 31.74
CA ASP A 561 7.75 1.33 32.11
C ASP A 561 7.98 1.71 33.58
N ALA A 562 9.25 1.69 34.00
CA ALA A 562 9.71 2.11 35.32
C ALA A 562 9.59 3.63 35.57
N GLY A 563 9.44 4.44 34.52
CA GLY A 563 9.09 5.86 34.60
C GLY A 563 7.62 6.11 34.92
N GLY A 564 6.79 5.07 34.83
CA GLY A 564 5.35 5.11 35.09
C GLY A 564 4.49 5.39 33.85
N ALA A 565 5.08 5.47 32.64
CA ALA A 565 4.31 5.73 31.43
C ALA A 565 3.71 4.44 30.88
N TRP A 566 2.40 4.47 30.64
CA TRP A 566 1.67 3.38 29.99
C TRP A 566 1.72 3.57 28.48
N GLY A 567 2.15 2.54 27.76
CA GLY A 567 2.26 2.58 26.31
C GLY A 567 0.98 2.18 25.57
N ALA A 568 1.12 2.04 24.25
CA ALA A 568 0.00 1.77 23.35
C ALA A 568 -0.61 0.37 23.57
N PHE A 569 -1.91 0.26 23.32
CA PHE A 569 -2.59 -1.03 23.32
C PHE A 569 -2.29 -1.83 22.05
N SER A 570 -2.16 -3.14 22.21
CA SER A 570 -2.39 -4.11 21.14
C SER A 570 -3.49 -5.07 21.58
N ALA A 571 -4.23 -5.61 20.61
CA ALA A 571 -5.34 -6.49 20.88
C ALA A 571 -5.23 -7.85 20.18
N ALA A 572 -5.91 -8.85 20.74
CA ALA A 572 -6.16 -10.13 20.11
C ALA A 572 -7.62 -10.56 20.34
N PHE A 573 -8.20 -11.29 19.38
CA PHE A 573 -9.49 -11.92 19.60
C PHE A 573 -9.35 -13.18 20.45
N LEU A 574 -10.33 -13.41 21.32
CA LEU A 574 -10.52 -14.64 22.09
C LEU A 574 -11.91 -15.17 21.77
N ASN A 575 -11.99 -16.31 21.08
CA ASN A 575 -13.25 -16.94 20.72
C ASN A 575 -13.59 -18.03 21.75
N ILE A 576 -14.75 -17.89 22.38
CA ILE A 576 -15.30 -18.84 23.36
C ILE A 576 -16.41 -19.65 22.70
N THR A 577 -16.38 -20.97 22.87
CA THR A 577 -17.34 -21.92 22.31
C THR A 577 -18.02 -22.73 23.41
N ASN A 578 -19.13 -23.40 23.08
CA ASN A 578 -19.83 -24.30 24.01
C ASN A 578 -19.20 -25.71 24.10
N GLY A 579 -18.04 -25.94 23.48
CA GLY A 579 -17.37 -27.24 23.52
C GLY A 579 -17.95 -28.32 22.61
N THR A 580 -18.84 -27.96 21.69
CA THR A 580 -19.03 -28.73 20.45
C THR A 580 -17.83 -28.47 19.55
N PRO A 581 -17.06 -29.49 19.13
CA PRO A 581 -15.96 -29.31 18.18
C PRO A 581 -16.50 -28.62 16.94
N VAL A 582 -15.99 -27.41 16.65
CA VAL A 582 -16.27 -26.74 15.38
C VAL A 582 -15.56 -27.56 14.32
N LEU A 583 -16.33 -28.22 13.47
CA LEU A 583 -15.79 -28.89 12.30
C LEU A 583 -15.21 -27.84 11.36
N ASP A 584 -13.99 -28.10 10.88
CA ASP A 584 -13.27 -27.25 9.93
C ASP A 584 -12.83 -28.14 8.77
N ALA A 585 -13.61 -28.14 7.68
CA ALA A 585 -13.26 -28.91 6.50
C ALA A 585 -12.01 -28.31 5.87
N ASN A 586 -11.00 -29.14 5.60
CA ASN A 586 -9.81 -28.70 4.89
C ASN A 586 -9.27 -29.87 4.07
N PHE A 587 -8.78 -29.59 2.87
CA PHE A 587 -8.17 -30.59 2.02
C PHE A 587 -7.03 -30.06 1.15
N THR A 588 -6.23 -31.00 0.67
CA THR A 588 -5.26 -30.80 -0.41
C THR A 588 -5.65 -31.63 -1.63
N ALA A 589 -5.27 -31.14 -2.81
CA ALA A 589 -5.45 -31.84 -4.09
C ALA A 589 -4.08 -31.95 -4.79
N SER A 590 -3.82 -33.10 -5.41
CA SER A 590 -2.64 -33.34 -6.24
C SER A 590 -3.06 -34.01 -7.54
N CYS A 591 -2.68 -33.43 -8.67
CA CYS A 591 -3.12 -33.89 -9.99
C CYS A 591 -1.94 -34.30 -10.86
N ASN A 592 -2.09 -35.42 -11.58
CA ASN A 592 -1.20 -35.83 -12.65
C ASN A 592 -2.05 -36.07 -13.91
N GLY A 593 -1.98 -35.11 -14.83
CA GLY A 593 -2.92 -35.04 -15.95
C GLY A 593 -4.36 -34.90 -15.47
N LEU A 594 -5.25 -35.67 -16.08
CA LEU A 594 -6.67 -35.68 -15.74
C LEU A 594 -6.99 -36.42 -14.44
N SER A 595 -6.02 -37.11 -13.81
CA SER A 595 -6.22 -37.88 -12.59
C SER A 595 -5.71 -37.14 -11.37
N CYS A 596 -6.57 -36.94 -10.37
CA CYS A 596 -6.25 -36.26 -9.12
C CYS A 596 -6.53 -37.12 -7.90
N SER A 597 -5.69 -36.96 -6.89
CA SER A 597 -5.92 -37.43 -5.53
C SER A 597 -6.26 -36.25 -4.62
N PHE A 598 -7.15 -36.50 -3.67
CA PHE A 598 -7.63 -35.54 -2.69
C PHE A 598 -7.42 -36.11 -1.29
N ASN A 599 -7.00 -35.27 -0.36
CA ASN A 599 -6.76 -35.68 1.02
C ASN A 599 -7.35 -34.65 2.00
N GLY A 600 -8.38 -35.09 2.73
CA GLY A 600 -9.09 -34.30 3.75
C GLY A 600 -8.55 -34.47 5.17
N SER A 601 -7.43 -35.18 5.37
CA SER A 601 -6.90 -35.51 6.71
C SER A 601 -6.49 -34.31 7.56
N ALA A 602 -6.39 -33.12 6.95
CA ALA A 602 -6.10 -31.87 7.65
C ALA A 602 -7.35 -31.20 8.27
N SER A 603 -8.54 -31.80 8.08
CA SER A 603 -9.80 -31.27 8.62
C SER A 603 -9.82 -31.32 10.16
N GLY A 604 -10.23 -30.22 10.79
CA GLY A 604 -10.31 -30.05 12.24
C GLY A 604 -11.64 -30.52 12.84
N GLY A 605 -11.70 -30.61 14.18
CA GLY A 605 -12.94 -30.91 14.91
C GLY A 605 -13.34 -32.39 14.98
N SER A 606 -12.38 -33.30 14.79
CA SER A 606 -12.55 -34.77 14.82
C SER A 606 -13.72 -35.27 13.96
N PRO A 607 -13.65 -35.13 12.62
CA PRO A 607 -14.70 -35.62 11.75
C PRO A 607 -14.89 -37.14 11.80
N SER A 608 -16.13 -37.58 11.87
CA SER A 608 -16.55 -38.98 11.71
C SER A 608 -17.01 -39.32 10.29
N SER A 609 -17.18 -38.33 9.40
CA SER A 609 -17.61 -38.54 8.00
C SER A 609 -16.98 -37.52 7.06
N TYR A 610 -16.72 -37.94 5.81
CA TYR A 610 -16.13 -37.13 4.73
C TYR A 610 -16.91 -37.40 3.43
N ALA A 611 -17.41 -36.34 2.79
CA ALA A 611 -18.14 -36.40 1.52
C ALA A 611 -17.56 -35.39 0.52
N TRP A 612 -17.22 -35.88 -0.67
CA TRP A 612 -16.58 -35.11 -1.73
C TRP A 612 -17.55 -34.82 -2.87
N ASN A 613 -17.46 -33.63 -3.45
CA ASN A 613 -18.03 -33.30 -4.75
C ASN A 613 -16.93 -32.64 -5.59
N PHE A 614 -16.62 -33.21 -6.75
CA PHE A 614 -15.48 -32.80 -7.56
C PHE A 614 -15.79 -31.68 -8.56
N GLY A 615 -16.99 -31.10 -8.54
CA GLY A 615 -17.36 -29.99 -9.42
C GLY A 615 -17.66 -30.39 -10.88
N ASP A 616 -17.48 -31.67 -11.23
CA ASP A 616 -17.83 -32.26 -12.54
C ASP A 616 -19.08 -33.16 -12.46
N GLY A 617 -19.79 -33.12 -11.32
CA GLY A 617 -20.91 -34.02 -11.00
C GLY A 617 -20.50 -35.34 -10.34
N GLY A 618 -19.20 -35.64 -10.25
CA GLY A 618 -18.68 -36.78 -9.51
C GLY A 618 -18.65 -36.55 -8.00
N THR A 619 -18.88 -37.61 -7.23
CA THR A 619 -18.81 -37.60 -5.77
C THR A 619 -18.01 -38.78 -5.23
N ALA A 620 -17.51 -38.67 -3.99
CA ALA A 620 -16.86 -39.75 -3.27
C ALA A 620 -17.05 -39.59 -1.76
N SER A 621 -16.60 -40.59 -0.98
CA SER A 621 -16.57 -40.54 0.49
C SER A 621 -15.27 -41.12 1.02
N GLY A 622 -14.87 -40.71 2.22
CA GLY A 622 -13.64 -41.16 2.88
C GLY A 622 -12.62 -40.04 3.04
N VAL A 623 -11.64 -40.24 3.93
CA VAL A 623 -10.61 -39.22 4.26
C VAL A 623 -9.80 -38.84 3.02
N THR A 624 -9.51 -39.82 2.15
CA THR A 624 -8.88 -39.61 0.85
C THR A 624 -9.84 -40.02 -0.26
N ALA A 625 -9.71 -39.40 -1.42
CA ALA A 625 -10.46 -39.75 -2.61
C ALA A 625 -9.61 -39.57 -3.88
N ALA A 626 -10.04 -40.16 -4.99
CA ALA A 626 -9.42 -39.96 -6.29
C ALA A 626 -10.50 -39.69 -7.35
N ARG A 627 -10.19 -38.84 -8.33
CA ARG A 627 -11.07 -38.50 -9.45
C ARG A 627 -10.27 -38.36 -10.73
N THR A 628 -10.77 -38.95 -11.82
CA THR A 628 -10.29 -38.66 -13.17
C THR A 628 -11.32 -37.80 -13.89
N TYR A 629 -10.91 -36.64 -14.37
CA TYR A 629 -11.75 -35.69 -15.09
C TYR A 629 -11.80 -36.02 -16.59
N ALA A 630 -12.91 -35.68 -17.25
CA ALA A 630 -13.08 -35.93 -18.69
C ALA A 630 -12.33 -34.90 -19.57
N ALA A 631 -12.03 -33.72 -19.03
CA ALA A 631 -11.33 -32.64 -19.72
C ALA A 631 -10.50 -31.82 -18.74
N ALA A 632 -9.49 -31.12 -19.25
CA ALA A 632 -8.81 -30.08 -18.51
C ALA A 632 -9.76 -28.88 -18.24
N GLY A 633 -9.57 -28.20 -17.12
CA GLY A 633 -10.46 -27.11 -16.70
C GLY A 633 -10.29 -26.74 -15.23
N SER A 634 -11.00 -25.71 -14.79
CA SER A 634 -11.08 -25.35 -13.37
C SER A 634 -12.37 -25.93 -12.77
N TYR A 635 -12.25 -26.69 -11.69
CA TYR A 635 -13.37 -27.34 -11.03
C TYR A 635 -13.46 -26.90 -9.57
N ASN A 636 -14.67 -26.55 -9.12
CA ASN A 636 -14.91 -26.24 -7.71
C ASN A 636 -15.12 -27.54 -6.94
N VAL A 637 -14.05 -28.03 -6.32
CA VAL A 637 -14.07 -29.24 -5.51
C VAL A 637 -14.46 -28.86 -4.09
N SER A 638 -15.41 -29.58 -3.51
CA SER A 638 -15.85 -29.39 -2.14
C SER A 638 -15.68 -30.65 -1.31
N LEU A 639 -15.23 -30.46 -0.07
CA LEU A 639 -15.20 -31.46 0.99
C LEU A 639 -16.19 -31.05 2.08
N THR A 640 -17.16 -31.91 2.36
CA THR A 640 -18.03 -31.79 3.53
C THR A 640 -17.61 -32.80 4.58
N VAL A 641 -17.26 -32.32 5.78
CA VAL A 641 -16.95 -33.15 6.92
C VAL A 641 -18.08 -33.11 7.96
N GLY A 642 -18.27 -34.18 8.71
CA GLY A 642 -19.34 -34.30 9.72
C GLY A 642 -18.87 -35.08 10.95
N ASN A 643 -19.48 -34.85 12.11
CA ASN A 643 -19.19 -35.56 13.37
C ASN A 643 -20.45 -36.12 14.06
N GLY A 644 -21.54 -36.28 13.30
CA GLY A 644 -22.84 -36.76 13.79
C GLY A 644 -23.72 -35.67 14.45
N SER A 645 -23.15 -34.53 14.85
CA SER A 645 -23.89 -33.40 15.43
C SER A 645 -23.89 -32.15 14.54
N ALA A 646 -22.85 -31.97 13.72
CA ALA A 646 -22.69 -30.86 12.81
C ALA A 646 -22.03 -31.30 11.49
N THR A 647 -22.07 -30.42 10.50
CA THR A 647 -21.32 -30.54 9.24
C THR A 647 -20.64 -29.21 8.91
N ASN A 648 -19.47 -29.27 8.27
CA ASN A 648 -18.77 -28.11 7.70
C ASN A 648 -18.31 -28.46 6.28
N THR A 649 -18.34 -27.48 5.37
CA THR A 649 -17.98 -27.67 3.96
C THR A 649 -16.94 -26.64 3.56
N GLU A 650 -15.86 -27.11 2.95
CA GLU A 650 -14.83 -26.28 2.32
C GLU A 650 -14.83 -26.50 0.82
N THR A 651 -14.65 -25.42 0.05
CA THR A 651 -14.63 -25.48 -1.42
C THR A 651 -13.39 -24.78 -1.97
N GLN A 652 -12.59 -25.51 -2.73
CA GLN A 652 -11.41 -24.97 -3.41
C GLN A 652 -11.54 -25.14 -4.93
N THR A 653 -11.09 -24.14 -5.69
CA THR A 653 -10.94 -24.27 -7.14
C THR A 653 -9.67 -25.07 -7.44
N VAL A 654 -9.83 -26.25 -8.03
CA VAL A 654 -8.73 -27.12 -8.44
C VAL A 654 -8.58 -27.04 -9.95
N VAL A 655 -7.40 -26.64 -10.42
CA VAL A 655 -7.08 -26.53 -11.84
C VAL A 655 -6.52 -27.85 -12.35
N ILE A 656 -7.24 -28.47 -13.28
CA ILE A 656 -6.89 -29.75 -13.91
C ILE A 656 -6.27 -29.44 -15.27
N THR A 657 -5.08 -29.96 -15.52
CA THR A 657 -4.37 -29.79 -16.80
C THR A 657 -4.11 -31.15 -17.41
N ASP A 658 -4.09 -31.25 -18.74
CA ASP A 658 -3.67 -32.48 -19.41
C ASP A 658 -2.25 -32.90 -19.01
N ALA A 659 -1.99 -34.21 -19.00
CA ALA A 659 -0.67 -34.75 -18.68
C ALA A 659 0.35 -34.22 -19.70
N SER A 660 1.43 -33.61 -19.22
CA SER A 660 2.55 -33.25 -20.10
C SER A 660 3.32 -34.52 -20.43
N THR A 661 3.54 -34.80 -21.72
CA THR A 661 4.39 -35.92 -22.14
C THR A 661 5.85 -35.49 -22.04
N ILE A 662 6.67 -36.23 -21.30
CA ILE A 662 8.13 -36.05 -21.38
C ILE A 662 8.59 -36.74 -22.66
N VAL A 663 9.21 -35.98 -23.55
CA VAL A 663 9.87 -36.53 -24.74
C VAL A 663 11.37 -36.39 -24.51
N ASN A 664 12.05 -37.51 -24.38
CA ASN A 664 13.50 -37.50 -24.25
C ASN A 664 14.11 -37.05 -25.57
N GLU A 665 15.04 -36.10 -25.49
CA GLU A 665 15.90 -35.73 -26.60
C GLU A 665 16.72 -36.93 -27.09
N VAL A 666 17.01 -36.97 -28.39
CA VAL A 666 17.82 -38.00 -29.04
C VAL A 666 18.91 -37.32 -29.86
N GLU A 667 20.17 -37.49 -29.45
CA GLU A 667 21.33 -37.01 -30.19
C GLU A 667 21.74 -37.96 -31.33
N SER A 668 22.19 -37.50 -32.49
CA SER A 668 22.31 -36.08 -32.90
C SER A 668 21.08 -35.58 -33.64
N ASN A 669 20.45 -34.49 -33.18
CA ASN A 669 19.31 -33.82 -33.83
C ASN A 669 19.68 -32.45 -34.42
N ASN A 670 20.95 -32.30 -34.81
CA ASN A 670 21.57 -31.04 -35.23
C ASN A 670 21.09 -30.39 -36.54
N THR A 671 20.12 -31.03 -37.22
CA THR A 671 19.58 -30.54 -38.48
C THR A 671 18.07 -30.77 -38.54
N ARG A 672 17.36 -30.02 -39.40
CA ARG A 672 15.93 -30.30 -39.66
C ARG A 672 15.67 -31.73 -40.14
N ALA A 673 16.63 -32.37 -40.82
CA ALA A 673 16.47 -33.73 -41.31
C ALA A 673 16.60 -34.78 -40.18
N SER A 674 17.34 -34.46 -39.12
CA SER A 674 17.51 -35.30 -37.93
C SER A 674 16.64 -34.86 -36.75
N ALA A 675 15.68 -33.96 -36.99
CA ALA A 675 14.86 -33.37 -35.93
C ALA A 675 14.05 -34.42 -35.17
N THR A 676 14.13 -34.40 -33.84
CA THR A 676 13.38 -35.33 -32.98
C THR A 676 11.87 -35.08 -33.13
N PRO A 677 11.06 -36.08 -33.55
CA PRO A 677 9.61 -35.89 -33.67
C PRO A 677 8.94 -35.74 -32.30
N VAL A 678 8.13 -34.71 -32.15
CA VAL A 678 7.35 -34.44 -30.94
C VAL A 678 5.86 -34.37 -31.31
N THR A 679 5.02 -35.11 -30.59
CA THR A 679 3.57 -35.16 -30.80
C THR A 679 2.84 -34.44 -29.67
N PRO A 680 2.29 -33.22 -29.89
CA PRO A 680 1.57 -32.43 -28.86
C PRO A 680 0.15 -32.98 -28.56
N PRO A 681 -0.42 -32.69 -27.37
CA PRO A 681 -0.82 -31.30 -27.09
C PRO A 681 0.07 -30.53 -26.12
N LYS A 682 0.84 -31.20 -25.24
CA LYS A 682 1.79 -30.54 -24.32
C LYS A 682 2.98 -31.47 -24.04
N ALA A 683 4.11 -31.19 -24.68
CA ALA A 683 5.35 -31.95 -24.48
C ALA A 683 6.38 -31.12 -23.73
N ILE A 684 7.08 -31.74 -22.78
CA ILE A 684 8.28 -31.17 -22.17
C ILE A 684 9.47 -31.98 -22.66
N VAL A 685 10.42 -31.30 -23.27
CA VAL A 685 11.67 -31.86 -23.76
C VAL A 685 12.78 -31.36 -22.85
N PRO A 686 13.25 -32.18 -21.89
CA PRO A 686 14.51 -31.92 -21.24
C PRO A 686 15.62 -32.21 -22.26
N GLY A 687 16.45 -31.20 -22.53
CA GLY A 687 17.53 -31.30 -23.50
C GLY A 687 18.83 -30.64 -23.04
N SER A 688 19.88 -30.80 -23.83
CA SER A 688 21.19 -30.19 -23.54
C SER A 688 22.03 -29.94 -24.77
N LEU A 689 22.55 -28.72 -24.89
CA LEU A 689 23.57 -28.39 -25.88
C LEU A 689 24.94 -28.77 -25.33
N SER A 690 25.56 -29.80 -25.90
CA SER A 690 26.83 -30.39 -25.47
C SER A 690 28.06 -29.52 -25.78
N THR A 691 27.96 -28.65 -26.79
CA THR A 691 28.99 -27.68 -27.19
C THR A 691 28.37 -26.36 -27.65
N THR A 692 29.15 -25.28 -27.80
CA THR A 692 28.63 -23.99 -28.31
C THR A 692 28.26 -24.02 -29.79
N THR A 693 28.62 -25.09 -30.51
CA THR A 693 28.22 -25.32 -31.91
C THR A 693 27.02 -26.26 -32.04
N ASP A 694 26.60 -26.85 -30.92
CA ASP A 694 25.45 -27.74 -30.86
C ASP A 694 24.15 -26.97 -31.13
N THR A 695 23.16 -27.64 -31.68
CA THR A 695 21.85 -27.08 -31.99
C THR A 695 20.86 -28.21 -32.00
N ASP A 696 19.69 -28.02 -31.41
CA ASP A 696 18.71 -29.10 -31.35
C ASP A 696 17.48 -28.74 -32.17
N TYR A 697 17.05 -29.65 -33.05
CA TYR A 697 15.82 -29.51 -33.81
C TYR A 697 14.75 -30.50 -33.35
N PHE A 698 13.53 -30.00 -33.20
CA PHE A 698 12.33 -30.76 -32.91
C PHE A 698 11.31 -30.58 -34.03
N SER A 699 10.63 -31.64 -34.44
CA SER A 699 9.61 -31.58 -35.50
C SER A 699 8.21 -31.83 -34.95
N VAL A 700 7.26 -30.98 -35.35
CA VAL A 700 5.86 -31.02 -34.88
C VAL A 700 4.92 -31.00 -36.07
N GLN A 701 4.03 -31.98 -36.15
CA GLN A 701 2.90 -31.97 -37.09
C GLN A 701 1.79 -31.06 -36.53
N LEU A 702 1.56 -29.91 -37.16
CA LEU A 702 0.61 -28.90 -36.69
C LEU A 702 -0.66 -28.91 -37.56
N PRO A 703 -1.83 -29.38 -37.06
CA PRO A 703 -3.09 -29.38 -37.80
C PRO A 703 -3.52 -28.00 -38.30
N ALA A 704 -4.39 -27.96 -39.31
CA ALA A 704 -5.00 -26.71 -39.79
C ALA A 704 -5.70 -25.96 -38.64
N GLY A 705 -5.46 -24.65 -38.51
CA GLY A 705 -6.04 -23.78 -37.49
C GLY A 705 -5.38 -23.85 -36.09
N ALA A 706 -4.48 -24.79 -35.84
CA ALA A 706 -3.81 -24.92 -34.54
C ALA A 706 -2.60 -23.96 -34.39
N THR A 707 -2.25 -23.62 -33.14
CA THR A 707 -1.12 -22.71 -32.83
C THR A 707 -0.06 -23.42 -32.00
N LEU A 708 1.13 -23.59 -32.56
CA LEU A 708 2.28 -24.08 -31.79
C LEU A 708 2.85 -22.93 -30.97
N THR A 709 2.99 -23.11 -29.66
CA THR A 709 3.75 -22.25 -28.76
C THR A 709 4.92 -23.05 -28.20
N ALA A 710 6.13 -22.54 -28.38
CA ALA A 710 7.35 -23.08 -27.82
C ALA A 710 7.86 -22.15 -26.72
N THR A 711 8.14 -22.70 -25.54
CA THR A 711 8.70 -21.98 -24.39
C THR A 711 9.98 -22.66 -23.95
N LEU A 712 11.09 -21.93 -23.95
CA LEU A 712 12.42 -22.41 -23.62
C LEU A 712 12.88 -21.81 -22.28
N SER A 713 13.38 -22.65 -21.39
CA SER A 713 13.98 -22.23 -20.12
C SER A 713 15.35 -22.88 -19.96
N ALA A 714 16.39 -22.07 -19.82
CA ALA A 714 17.77 -22.52 -19.61
C ALA A 714 18.22 -22.31 -18.15
N ALA A 715 19.34 -22.93 -17.76
CA ALA A 715 19.95 -22.72 -16.45
C ALA A 715 20.46 -21.26 -16.28
N ALA A 716 20.55 -20.80 -15.04
CA ALA A 716 21.03 -19.45 -14.74
C ALA A 716 22.44 -19.21 -15.28
N GLY A 717 22.63 -18.09 -16.01
CA GLY A 717 23.91 -17.72 -16.63
C GLY A 717 24.13 -18.27 -18.04
N VAL A 718 23.21 -19.09 -18.56
CA VAL A 718 23.20 -19.63 -19.93
C VAL A 718 22.13 -18.92 -20.76
N ASP A 719 22.41 -18.70 -22.03
CA ASP A 719 21.55 -17.97 -22.97
C ASP A 719 21.41 -18.75 -24.29
N TYR A 720 20.19 -19.21 -24.57
CA TYR A 720 19.84 -19.98 -25.76
C TYR A 720 18.66 -19.32 -26.47
N ASP A 721 18.80 -19.17 -27.79
CA ASP A 721 17.77 -18.60 -28.63
C ASP A 721 16.78 -19.67 -29.11
N LEU A 722 15.53 -19.28 -29.27
CA LEU A 722 14.43 -20.13 -29.75
C LEU A 722 13.93 -19.68 -31.13
N TYR A 723 13.83 -20.61 -32.08
CA TYR A 723 13.30 -20.34 -33.41
C TYR A 723 12.24 -21.38 -33.82
N ILE A 724 11.23 -20.95 -34.59
CA ILE A 724 10.25 -21.82 -35.25
C ILE A 724 10.39 -21.64 -36.76
N TYR A 725 10.52 -22.73 -37.52
CA TYR A 725 10.60 -22.75 -38.98
C TYR A 725 9.43 -23.50 -39.62
N ASN A 726 9.10 -23.14 -40.86
CA ASN A 726 8.26 -23.95 -41.74
C ASN A 726 9.06 -25.09 -42.41
N SER A 727 8.39 -25.90 -43.23
CA SER A 727 9.02 -27.02 -43.95
C SER A 727 10.07 -26.60 -44.99
N SER A 728 9.98 -25.39 -45.55
CA SER A 728 10.99 -24.84 -46.47
C SER A 728 12.21 -24.26 -45.75
N GLY A 729 12.18 -24.15 -44.42
CA GLY A 729 13.26 -23.61 -43.60
C GLY A 729 13.21 -22.10 -43.36
N SER A 730 12.10 -21.43 -43.71
CA SER A 730 11.88 -20.02 -43.39
C SER A 730 11.45 -19.87 -41.93
N THR A 731 12.04 -18.91 -41.22
CA THR A 731 11.66 -18.58 -39.84
C THR A 731 10.24 -18.00 -39.81
N LEU A 732 9.40 -18.53 -38.92
CA LEU A 732 8.03 -18.08 -38.68
C LEU A 732 7.92 -17.24 -37.39
N ALA A 733 8.69 -17.59 -36.36
CA ALA A 733 8.76 -16.87 -35.09
C ALA A 733 10.09 -17.15 -34.40
N SER A 734 10.53 -16.23 -33.52
CA SER A 734 11.72 -16.41 -32.70
C SER A 734 11.65 -15.58 -31.42
N SER A 735 12.40 -16.01 -30.41
CA SER A 735 12.66 -15.26 -29.17
C SER A 735 14.15 -15.39 -28.84
N THR A 736 14.77 -14.26 -28.46
CA THR A 736 16.22 -14.12 -28.21
C THR A 736 16.47 -13.24 -26.98
N LEU A 737 15.77 -13.52 -25.89
CA LEU A 737 15.89 -12.78 -24.63
C LEU A 737 17.19 -13.16 -23.92
N GLY A 738 17.80 -12.22 -23.19
CA GLY A 738 19.10 -12.45 -22.57
C GLY A 738 19.11 -13.51 -21.46
N ALA A 739 20.31 -14.00 -21.13
CA ALA A 739 20.58 -15.04 -20.13
C ALA A 739 19.64 -15.06 -18.90
N GLY A 740 19.07 -16.24 -18.61
CA GLY A 740 18.16 -16.47 -17.48
C GLY A 740 16.72 -15.97 -17.68
N GLN A 741 16.40 -15.36 -18.82
CA GLN A 741 15.02 -15.09 -19.24
C GLN A 741 14.42 -16.33 -19.94
N VAL A 742 13.08 -16.37 -20.01
CA VAL A 742 12.33 -17.47 -20.65
C VAL A 742 11.95 -17.04 -22.07
N ASP A 743 12.46 -17.74 -23.07
CA ASP A 743 12.17 -17.47 -24.48
C ASP A 743 10.85 -18.11 -24.91
N THR A 744 9.96 -17.34 -25.54
CA THR A 744 8.67 -17.85 -26.02
C THR A 744 8.39 -17.41 -27.46
N ALA A 745 8.10 -18.38 -28.34
CA ALA A 745 7.76 -18.13 -29.74
C ALA A 745 6.52 -18.94 -30.13
N SER A 746 5.63 -18.35 -30.95
CA SER A 746 4.39 -19.01 -31.39
C SER A 746 4.16 -18.89 -32.90
N SER A 747 3.59 -19.94 -33.50
CA SER A 747 3.22 -19.99 -34.92
C SER A 747 1.90 -20.71 -35.14
N THR A 748 0.94 -20.04 -35.77
CA THR A 748 -0.35 -20.62 -36.18
C THR A 748 -0.26 -21.24 -37.57
N ASN A 749 -0.85 -22.43 -37.76
CA ASN A 749 -1.05 -22.98 -39.08
C ASN A 749 -2.33 -22.43 -39.73
N THR A 750 -2.18 -21.40 -40.55
CA THR A 750 -3.29 -20.77 -41.29
C THR A 750 -3.69 -21.50 -42.58
N GLY A 751 -3.02 -22.60 -42.92
CA GLY A 751 -3.36 -23.43 -44.07
C GLY A 751 -4.57 -24.35 -43.83
N SER A 752 -5.04 -25.00 -44.88
CA SER A 752 -6.20 -25.92 -44.85
C SER A 752 -5.83 -27.38 -44.54
N SER A 753 -4.55 -27.70 -44.37
CA SER A 753 -4.05 -29.04 -44.04
C SER A 753 -2.97 -29.00 -42.95
N THR A 754 -2.69 -30.15 -42.34
CA THR A 754 -1.59 -30.31 -41.37
C THR A 754 -0.26 -29.91 -42.01
N ALA A 755 0.51 -29.08 -41.31
CA ALA A 755 1.79 -28.60 -41.76
C ALA A 755 2.89 -28.91 -40.75
N LEU A 756 4.07 -29.31 -41.24
CA LEU A 756 5.23 -29.57 -40.41
C LEU A 756 5.85 -28.25 -39.92
N ARG A 757 6.18 -28.19 -38.63
CA ARG A 757 6.96 -27.11 -37.99
C ARG A 757 8.23 -27.68 -37.40
N TYR A 758 9.31 -26.90 -37.47
CA TYR A 758 10.56 -27.24 -36.81
C TYR A 758 10.84 -26.20 -35.72
N VAL A 759 11.05 -26.65 -34.49
CA VAL A 759 11.52 -25.81 -33.39
C VAL A 759 13.01 -26.03 -33.23
N ARG A 760 13.77 -24.95 -33.07
CA ARG A 760 15.22 -24.99 -32.91
C ARG A 760 15.63 -24.27 -31.65
N VAL A 761 16.45 -24.94 -30.84
CA VAL A 761 17.19 -24.34 -29.73
C VAL A 761 18.62 -24.11 -30.19
N ARG A 762 19.15 -22.91 -29.98
CA ARG A 762 20.50 -22.55 -30.45
C ARG A 762 21.29 -21.84 -29.36
N TYR A 763 22.54 -22.24 -29.19
CA TYR A 763 23.49 -21.53 -28.34
C TYR A 763 23.65 -20.05 -28.72
N TYR A 764 23.58 -19.14 -27.73
CA TYR A 764 23.93 -17.74 -27.88
C TYR A 764 25.13 -17.36 -26.98
N SER A 765 25.01 -17.49 -25.65
CA SER A 765 26.07 -17.15 -24.70
C SER A 765 26.02 -17.97 -23.39
N GLY A 766 27.04 -17.89 -22.53
CA GLY A 766 27.02 -18.50 -21.19
C GLY A 766 27.45 -19.97 -21.07
N GLY A 767 27.87 -20.62 -22.16
CA GLY A 767 28.40 -21.99 -22.19
C GLY A 767 27.41 -23.11 -22.56
N ALA A 768 27.93 -24.34 -22.70
CA ALA A 768 27.16 -25.57 -22.90
C ALA A 768 26.40 -25.95 -21.62
N GLY A 769 25.23 -26.59 -21.74
CA GLY A 769 24.33 -26.77 -20.61
C GLY A 769 22.96 -27.33 -20.98
N SER A 770 22.14 -27.57 -19.95
CA SER A 770 20.80 -28.12 -20.09
C SER A 770 19.73 -27.03 -20.24
N TYR A 771 18.63 -27.41 -20.88
CA TYR A 771 17.43 -26.60 -20.98
C TYR A 771 16.16 -27.47 -20.86
N SER A 772 15.03 -26.79 -20.66
CA SER A 772 13.70 -27.37 -20.76
C SER A 772 12.95 -26.65 -21.88
N LEU A 773 12.56 -27.39 -22.92
CA LEU A 773 11.73 -26.90 -24.01
C LEU A 773 10.31 -27.44 -23.85
N LYS A 774 9.34 -26.55 -23.72
CA LYS A 774 7.93 -26.87 -23.64
C LYS A 774 7.26 -26.56 -24.97
N LEU A 775 6.59 -27.54 -25.57
CA LEU A 775 5.87 -27.42 -26.84
C LEU A 775 4.37 -27.64 -26.61
N GLU A 776 3.57 -26.59 -26.86
CA GLU A 776 2.11 -26.56 -26.65
C GLU A 776 1.39 -26.29 -27.97
N ARG A 777 0.25 -26.95 -28.21
CA ARG A 777 -0.57 -26.81 -29.43
C ARG A 777 -1.97 -26.30 -29.14
#